data_AF-A0A9P1GDR0-F1
#
_entry.id   AF-A0A9P1GDR0-F1
#
_cell.length_a   1.000
_cell.length_b   1.000
_cell.length_c   1.000
_cell.angle_alpha   90.00
_cell.angle_beta   90.00
_cell.angle_gamma   90.00
#
_symmetry.space_group_name_H-M   'P 1'
#
loop_
_entity.id
_entity.type
_entity.pdbx_description
1 polymer ?
#
loop_
_entity_poly.entity_id
_entity_poly.type
_entity_poly.pdbx_seq_one_letter_code
_entity_poly.pdbx_strand_id
1 'polypeptide(L)'
;MRWPQEKWMQTNAQVFAAAQVLDVRARLAADRLLYAQRVFAVGPFFLQNVIHIEAAAVKDSWLAGLKADLAWMDAVTPNTLPKEWKEDMTSLIEQWQNARSKWKVQVKAVARKHQFQEKMMADIVSLHKSVFDVLRNSGASFQKDPFAVSIEDGDQQCFCGASFTTHRGLLAHQRRKHMIFSAEHRFLQEATCMHCGKYCWTTQRLQQHLAFIPKKLGYNPCFHALSSQGRSCDYAAVKMPKAVVGLARRESLQTSGPQLEQPTLIAKQRAQWEEELAACHVQLIISDEPPDASERGAQIGDALTACTQQWFQMYYPSGANEAEKQELIDGWIQVLCIDFGDNNVAWDNWLAFVFLAWGDHWLPDIIASFLDGEAEGVVDELYAQFAAELPRYQVLARIAFLEPLPHRPLKATNEAVKHPKSTSQVYQPVPRRFGEHDQWLRDMRQCTFDSIPDAARCPRYKDVADPPTFLVIHLFSGRRRKDDFHDALKTIAAQSCWQVIVLSMDTAVSLEYGNLMIGAPSWSSLIALYMDGRVSATLCGPPCETFSEARFTEAPDGVSRWPRPLRSMSRLFGLEDLTMRELRQCAVGSSFFLQCVWVLCIHIAYGGLFVAEHPALPHDTERPSIWSSPIIQLLLQLPDLHLHHVAQYRWGAEAVKPTGLLVWAMPFFCKDLYEKALSGVAKPTTVAIGKDVQGRFCTARHKEYPGPFCHAIAHAFAQQFTRLVRRNELRHPSPVQPEQNEWISSAAAISEVIRCDANWLPDFQVDNVGNAWVAGFTGSSLDGHTNAGYNDIFLMKFDAQGVHLWTRQRGGWGNDHARALQADG
;
A
#
# COMPACT_ATOMS: atom_id res chain seq x y z
N MET A 1 -15.99 14.65 -10.64
CA MET A 1 -16.72 13.79 -9.68
C MET A 1 -16.70 14.45 -8.32
N ARG A 2 -17.87 14.82 -7.77
CA ARG A 2 -17.98 15.25 -6.37
C ARG A 2 -18.30 14.01 -5.54
N TRP A 3 -17.44 13.70 -4.56
CA TRP A 3 -17.64 12.57 -3.66
C TRP A 3 -18.77 12.90 -2.65
N PRO A 4 -19.69 11.97 -2.34
CA PRO A 4 -20.74 12.17 -1.33
C PRO A 4 -20.18 12.56 0.03
N GLN A 5 -20.94 13.40 0.76
CA GLN A 5 -20.53 14.09 1.99
C GLN A 5 -20.11 13.13 3.13
N GLU A 6 -20.69 11.92 3.16
CA GLU A 6 -20.34 10.86 4.13
C GLU A 6 -18.89 10.36 3.99
N LYS A 7 -18.29 10.46 2.80
CA LYS A 7 -16.88 10.06 2.57
C LYS A 7 -15.87 11.11 3.01
N TRP A 8 -16.30 12.29 3.45
CA TRP A 8 -15.40 13.38 3.86
C TRP A 8 -14.80 13.16 5.25
N MET A 9 -15.30 12.18 6.01
CA MET A 9 -14.75 11.73 7.29
C MET A 9 -13.74 10.56 7.16
N GLN A 10 -13.42 10.13 5.95
CA GLN A 10 -12.47 9.04 5.71
C GLN A 10 -11.02 9.54 5.75
N THR A 11 -10.16 8.80 6.44
CA THR A 11 -8.71 9.03 6.40
C THR A 11 -8.15 8.73 5.00
N ASN A 12 -7.02 9.35 4.62
CA ASN A 12 -6.36 9.08 3.33
C ASN A 12 -6.14 7.57 3.09
N ALA A 13 -5.79 6.83 4.14
CA ALA A 13 -5.60 5.37 4.05
C ALA A 13 -6.89 4.63 3.69
N GLN A 14 -8.04 5.04 4.26
CA GLN A 14 -9.35 4.46 3.92
C GLN A 14 -9.74 4.77 2.48
N VAL A 15 -9.46 5.99 2.01
CA VAL A 15 -9.71 6.39 0.61
C VAL A 15 -8.88 5.55 -0.35
N PHE A 16 -7.57 5.38 -0.09
CA PHE A 16 -6.70 4.58 -0.95
C PHE A 16 -7.06 3.09 -0.93
N ALA A 17 -7.40 2.54 0.24
CA ALA A 17 -7.87 1.16 0.37
C ALA A 17 -9.17 0.93 -0.41
N ALA A 18 -10.13 1.86 -0.32
CA ALA A 18 -11.40 1.77 -1.05
C ALA A 18 -11.20 1.91 -2.57
N ALA A 19 -10.27 2.76 -3.00
CA ALA A 19 -9.93 2.95 -4.41
C ALA A 19 -9.01 1.86 -4.97
N GLN A 20 -8.54 0.92 -4.13
CA GLN A 20 -7.54 -0.08 -4.50
C GLN A 20 -6.31 0.54 -5.19
N VAL A 21 -5.83 1.65 -4.65
CA VAL A 21 -4.58 2.29 -5.09
C VAL A 21 -3.53 2.20 -4.00
N LEU A 22 -2.26 2.16 -4.41
CA LEU A 22 -1.14 2.32 -3.48
C LEU A 22 -1.18 3.73 -2.91
N ASP A 23 -0.75 3.88 -1.66
CA ASP A 23 -0.41 5.21 -1.17
C ASP A 23 0.77 5.77 -1.99
N VAL A 24 0.92 7.09 -1.95
CA VAL A 24 1.92 7.79 -2.77
C VAL A 24 3.33 7.28 -2.50
N ARG A 25 3.67 6.91 -1.25
CA ARG A 25 5.03 6.46 -0.90
C ARG A 25 5.29 5.06 -1.46
N ALA A 26 4.37 4.10 -1.28
CA ALA A 26 4.52 2.78 -1.88
C ALA A 26 4.55 2.83 -3.42
N ARG A 27 3.79 3.76 -4.03
CA ARG A 27 3.83 3.99 -5.48
C ARG A 27 5.20 4.47 -5.94
N LEU A 28 5.76 5.47 -5.27
CA LEU A 28 7.09 6.01 -5.56
C LEU A 28 8.18 4.95 -5.37
N ALA A 29 8.07 4.12 -4.32
CA ALA A 29 9.00 3.02 -4.08
C ALA A 29 8.95 1.99 -5.22
N ALA A 30 7.76 1.57 -5.63
CA ALA A 30 7.60 0.63 -6.75
C ALA A 30 8.16 1.22 -8.07
N ASP A 31 7.89 2.50 -8.35
CA ASP A 31 8.40 3.16 -9.55
C ASP A 31 9.94 3.30 -9.52
N ARG A 32 10.54 3.59 -8.35
CA ARG A 32 12.00 3.65 -8.18
C ARG A 32 12.66 2.28 -8.34
N LEU A 33 12.08 1.21 -7.78
CA LEU A 33 12.56 -0.16 -7.96
C LEU A 33 12.50 -0.60 -9.43
N LEU A 34 11.44 -0.25 -10.16
CA LEU A 34 11.33 -0.52 -11.60
C LEU A 34 12.31 0.31 -12.43
N TYR A 35 12.56 1.55 -12.03
CA TYR A 35 13.52 2.42 -12.68
C TYR A 35 14.96 1.93 -12.47
N ALA A 36 15.30 1.47 -11.26
CA ALA A 36 16.60 0.91 -10.94
C ALA A 36 17.01 -0.22 -11.90
N GLN A 37 16.09 -1.16 -12.18
CA GLN A 37 16.35 -2.21 -13.17
C GLN A 37 16.74 -1.63 -14.53
N ARG A 38 16.05 -0.58 -15.01
CA ARG A 38 16.37 0.03 -16.31
C ARG A 38 17.74 0.71 -16.30
N VAL A 39 18.04 1.46 -15.23
CA VAL A 39 19.30 2.18 -15.08
C VAL A 39 20.49 1.22 -15.10
N PHE A 40 20.42 0.13 -14.35
CA PHE A 40 21.55 -0.80 -14.22
C PHE A 40 21.60 -1.87 -15.32
N ALA A 41 20.48 -2.17 -15.99
CA ALA A 41 20.46 -3.13 -17.11
C ALA A 41 20.91 -2.52 -18.43
N VAL A 42 20.48 -1.29 -18.75
CA VAL A 42 20.66 -0.67 -20.08
C VAL A 42 20.94 0.83 -20.01
N GLY A 43 21.06 1.41 -18.82
CA GLY A 43 21.32 2.84 -18.66
C GLY A 43 22.75 3.22 -19.05
N PRO A 44 22.99 4.48 -19.46
CA PRO A 44 24.33 4.94 -19.81
C PRO A 44 25.30 4.82 -18.63
N PHE A 45 26.54 4.39 -18.89
CA PHE A 45 27.60 4.25 -17.88
C PHE A 45 27.83 5.55 -17.08
N PHE A 46 27.80 6.69 -17.78
CA PHE A 46 27.88 8.01 -17.16
C PHE A 46 26.83 8.22 -16.05
N LEU A 47 25.56 7.83 -16.30
CA LEU A 47 24.49 7.99 -15.32
C LEU A 47 24.71 7.09 -14.09
N GLN A 48 25.16 5.85 -14.29
CA GLN A 48 25.47 4.93 -13.20
C GLN A 48 26.59 5.50 -12.32
N ASN A 49 27.66 6.01 -12.93
CA ASN A 49 28.76 6.65 -12.20
C ASN A 49 28.29 7.87 -11.40
N VAL A 50 27.46 8.73 -11.99
CA VAL A 50 26.91 9.91 -11.29
C VAL A 50 26.08 9.51 -10.08
N ILE A 51 25.29 8.43 -10.16
CA ILE A 51 24.50 7.91 -9.03
C ILE A 51 25.42 7.45 -7.89
N HIS A 52 26.53 6.75 -8.20
CA HIS A 52 27.50 6.32 -7.19
C HIS A 52 28.25 7.50 -6.57
N ILE A 53 28.64 8.49 -7.38
CA ILE A 53 29.30 9.73 -6.90
C ILE A 53 28.35 10.52 -5.98
N GLU A 54 27.08 10.69 -6.37
CA GLU A 54 26.06 11.33 -5.54
C GLU A 54 25.91 10.59 -4.20
N ALA A 55 25.85 9.26 -4.24
CA ALA A 55 25.69 8.44 -3.04
C ALA A 55 26.87 8.56 -2.08
N ALA A 56 28.09 8.72 -2.60
CA ALA A 56 29.28 8.97 -1.77
C ALA A 56 29.29 10.40 -1.19
N ALA A 57 28.73 11.37 -1.91
CA ALA A 57 28.75 12.78 -1.53
C ALA A 57 27.61 13.21 -0.59
N VAL A 58 26.45 12.53 -0.64
CA VAL A 58 25.22 12.97 0.05
C VAL A 58 24.57 11.80 0.79
N LYS A 59 24.27 12.00 2.09
CA LYS A 59 23.61 11.01 2.96
C LYS A 59 22.21 10.60 2.48
N ASP A 60 21.52 11.51 1.81
CA ASP A 60 20.16 11.34 1.31
C ASP A 60 20.17 11.39 -0.21
N SER A 61 20.85 10.43 -0.81
CA SER A 61 21.00 10.28 -2.26
C SER A 61 19.87 9.46 -2.88
N TRP A 62 19.79 9.44 -4.21
CA TRP A 62 18.85 8.57 -4.90
C TRP A 62 19.08 7.09 -4.57
N LEU A 63 20.36 6.68 -4.44
CA LEU A 63 20.74 5.31 -4.07
C LEU A 63 20.34 4.97 -2.62
N ALA A 64 20.44 5.92 -1.69
CA ALA A 64 19.92 5.74 -0.33
C ALA A 64 18.40 5.48 -0.34
N GLY A 65 17.65 6.20 -1.17
CA GLY A 65 16.23 5.95 -1.40
C GLY A 65 15.95 4.58 -2.01
N LEU A 66 16.76 4.12 -2.97
CA LEU A 66 16.65 2.78 -3.54
C LEU A 66 16.88 1.69 -2.47
N LYS A 67 17.92 1.83 -1.63
CA LYS A 67 18.17 0.89 -0.52
C LYS A 67 17.02 0.84 0.48
N ALA A 68 16.38 1.99 0.77
CA ALA A 68 15.19 2.02 1.61
C ALA A 68 13.99 1.29 0.98
N ASP A 69 13.78 1.42 -0.33
CA ASP A 69 12.71 0.70 -1.03
C ASP A 69 13.00 -0.80 -1.13
N LEU A 70 14.26 -1.20 -1.30
CA LEU A 70 14.69 -2.59 -1.22
C LEU A 70 14.44 -3.15 0.19
N ALA A 71 14.70 -2.37 1.25
CA ALA A 71 14.37 -2.76 2.62
C ALA A 71 12.86 -2.94 2.82
N TRP A 72 12.06 -2.04 2.26
CA TRP A 72 10.60 -2.17 2.27
C TRP A 72 10.14 -3.43 1.52
N MET A 73 10.71 -3.72 0.35
CA MET A 73 10.40 -4.91 -0.43
C MET A 73 10.73 -6.20 0.33
N ASP A 74 11.92 -6.26 0.94
CA ASP A 74 12.36 -7.38 1.79
C ASP A 74 11.46 -7.54 3.02
N ALA A 75 11.03 -6.44 3.63
CA ALA A 75 10.13 -6.48 4.78
C ALA A 75 8.70 -6.97 4.41
N VAL A 76 8.17 -6.58 3.24
CA VAL A 76 6.85 -7.03 2.76
C VAL A 76 6.89 -8.51 2.32
N THR A 77 7.96 -8.92 1.66
CA THR A 77 8.14 -10.31 1.21
C THR A 77 9.55 -10.78 1.57
N PRO A 78 9.75 -11.28 2.81
CA PRO A 78 11.04 -11.78 3.26
C PRO A 78 11.60 -12.85 2.32
N ASN A 79 12.92 -12.87 2.16
CA ASN A 79 13.65 -13.78 1.28
C ASN A 79 13.42 -13.57 -0.23
N THR A 80 12.90 -12.40 -0.64
CA THR A 80 12.78 -12.06 -2.07
C THR A 80 14.08 -11.51 -2.65
N LEU A 81 14.93 -10.91 -1.81
CA LEU A 81 16.22 -10.35 -2.21
C LEU A 81 17.38 -11.29 -1.82
N PRO A 82 18.55 -11.22 -2.50
CA PRO A 82 19.78 -11.95 -2.11
C PRO A 82 20.19 -11.60 -0.67
N LYS A 83 20.70 -12.54 0.13
CA LYS A 83 20.91 -12.31 1.58
C LYS A 83 21.88 -11.16 1.87
N GLU A 84 22.84 -10.98 0.98
CA GLU A 84 23.93 -10.02 1.00
C GLU A 84 23.52 -8.62 0.51
N TRP A 85 22.28 -8.43 0.02
CA TRP A 85 21.85 -7.22 -0.69
C TRP A 85 22.07 -5.90 0.09
N LYS A 86 22.04 -5.97 1.42
CA LYS A 86 22.17 -4.81 2.32
C LYS A 86 23.59 -4.23 2.32
N GLU A 87 24.57 -5.10 2.19
CA GLU A 87 26.00 -4.77 2.20
C GLU A 87 26.50 -4.59 0.77
N ASP A 88 26.13 -5.52 -0.11
CA ASP A 88 26.55 -5.57 -1.51
C ASP A 88 25.36 -5.77 -2.46
N MET A 89 25.23 -4.87 -3.43
CA MET A 89 24.16 -4.93 -4.44
C MET A 89 24.59 -5.62 -5.74
N THR A 90 25.82 -6.13 -5.83
CA THR A 90 26.37 -6.74 -7.06
C THR A 90 25.46 -7.84 -7.60
N SER A 91 25.05 -8.79 -6.75
CA SER A 91 24.16 -9.88 -7.16
C SER A 91 22.76 -9.40 -7.58
N LEU A 92 22.28 -8.27 -7.04
CA LEU A 92 21.03 -7.64 -7.50
C LEU A 92 21.20 -6.98 -8.88
N ILE A 93 22.34 -6.30 -9.10
CA ILE A 93 22.66 -5.65 -10.37
C ILE A 93 22.80 -6.70 -11.48
N GLU A 94 23.51 -7.80 -11.22
CA GLU A 94 23.60 -8.95 -12.13
C GLU A 94 22.21 -9.52 -12.46
N GLN A 95 21.34 -9.65 -11.46
CA GLN A 95 19.94 -10.06 -11.66
C GLN A 95 19.13 -9.06 -12.48
N TRP A 96 19.40 -7.76 -12.39
CA TRP A 96 18.72 -6.74 -13.18
C TRP A 96 19.18 -6.74 -14.64
N GLN A 97 20.46 -6.99 -14.89
CA GLN A 97 21.08 -7.10 -16.22
C GLN A 97 20.67 -8.37 -16.97
N ASN A 98 20.26 -9.42 -16.26
CA ASN A 98 19.79 -10.65 -16.88
C ASN A 98 18.47 -10.45 -17.66
N ALA A 99 18.47 -10.73 -18.97
CA ALA A 99 17.29 -10.61 -19.83
C ALA A 99 16.10 -11.49 -19.42
N ARG A 100 16.32 -12.57 -18.64
CA ARG A 100 15.26 -13.45 -18.09
C ARG A 100 14.79 -13.04 -16.69
N SER A 101 15.20 -11.88 -16.20
CA SER A 101 14.87 -11.38 -14.86
C SER A 101 13.36 -11.26 -14.63
N LYS A 102 12.88 -11.80 -13.50
CA LYS A 102 11.49 -11.67 -13.05
C LYS A 102 11.26 -10.42 -12.18
N TRP A 103 12.21 -9.48 -12.15
CA TRP A 103 12.19 -8.32 -11.26
C TRP A 103 10.88 -7.53 -11.31
N LYS A 104 10.43 -7.15 -12.51
CA LYS A 104 9.15 -6.42 -12.69
C LYS A 104 7.95 -7.19 -12.10
N VAL A 105 7.95 -8.52 -12.20
CA VAL A 105 6.89 -9.37 -11.63
C VAL A 105 6.99 -9.37 -10.10
N GLN A 106 8.20 -9.47 -9.54
CA GLN A 106 8.45 -9.42 -8.10
C GLN A 106 8.01 -8.06 -7.51
N VAL A 107 8.42 -6.93 -8.09
CA VAL A 107 8.02 -5.59 -7.61
C VAL A 107 6.49 -5.43 -7.64
N LYS A 108 5.83 -5.88 -8.71
CA LYS A 108 4.36 -5.86 -8.79
C LYS A 108 3.69 -6.80 -7.78
N ALA A 109 4.28 -7.95 -7.47
CA ALA A 109 3.77 -8.87 -6.46
C ALA A 109 3.88 -8.27 -5.05
N VAL A 110 5.02 -7.66 -4.73
CA VAL A 110 5.29 -6.94 -3.47
C VAL A 110 4.30 -5.80 -3.29
N ALA A 111 4.11 -4.96 -4.31
CA ALA A 111 3.17 -3.85 -4.26
C ALA A 111 1.72 -4.33 -3.99
N ARG A 112 1.28 -5.40 -4.66
CA ARG A 112 -0.05 -6.00 -4.43
C ARG A 112 -0.18 -6.60 -3.02
N LYS A 113 0.86 -7.27 -2.52
CA LYS A 113 0.88 -7.83 -1.17
C LYS A 113 0.82 -6.74 -0.11
N HIS A 114 1.63 -5.69 -0.26
CA HIS A 114 1.61 -4.52 0.62
C HIS A 114 0.24 -3.84 0.64
N GLN A 115 -0.36 -3.59 -0.52
CA GLN A 115 -1.70 -3.02 -0.62
C GLN A 115 -2.74 -3.85 0.14
N PHE A 116 -2.69 -5.17 0.00
CA PHE A 116 -3.60 -6.07 0.71
C PHE A 116 -3.37 -6.03 2.23
N GLN A 117 -2.11 -6.06 2.67
CA GLN A 117 -1.71 -5.92 4.08
C GLN A 117 -2.27 -4.62 4.70
N GLU A 118 -2.10 -3.49 4.01
CA GLU A 118 -2.57 -2.18 4.50
C GLU A 118 -4.09 -2.08 4.49
N LYS A 119 -4.77 -2.62 3.47
CA LYS A 119 -6.23 -2.72 3.45
C LYS A 119 -6.74 -3.56 4.62
N MET A 120 -6.15 -4.72 4.85
CA MET A 120 -6.54 -5.61 5.95
C MET A 120 -6.42 -4.90 7.29
N MET A 121 -5.31 -4.18 7.53
CA MET A 121 -5.15 -3.42 8.76
C MET A 121 -6.12 -2.24 8.86
N ALA A 122 -6.43 -1.55 7.76
CA ALA A 122 -7.42 -0.49 7.76
C ALA A 122 -8.82 -1.02 8.16
N ASP A 123 -9.20 -2.19 7.64
CA ASP A 123 -10.47 -2.84 7.98
C ASP A 123 -10.49 -3.27 9.47
N ILE A 124 -9.40 -3.86 9.97
CA ILE A 124 -9.24 -4.25 11.39
C ILE A 124 -9.35 -3.03 12.31
N VAL A 125 -8.63 -1.95 12.02
CA VAL A 125 -8.65 -0.71 12.81
C VAL A 125 -10.04 -0.08 12.78
N SER A 126 -10.74 -0.13 11.64
CA SER A 126 -12.10 0.39 11.52
C SER A 126 -13.10 -0.39 12.38
N LEU A 127 -12.98 -1.72 12.45
CA LEU A 127 -13.84 -2.54 13.32
C LEU A 127 -13.58 -2.25 14.80
N HIS A 128 -12.31 -2.12 15.21
CA HIS A 128 -11.99 -1.72 16.58
C HIS A 128 -12.55 -0.34 16.91
N LYS A 129 -12.37 0.64 16.01
CA LYS A 129 -12.97 1.96 16.20
C LYS A 129 -14.49 1.87 16.40
N SER A 130 -15.18 1.07 15.59
CA SER A 130 -16.63 0.89 15.72
C SER A 130 -17.02 0.24 17.07
N VAL A 131 -16.22 -0.70 17.58
CA VAL A 131 -16.41 -1.26 18.93
C VAL A 131 -16.35 -0.17 19.99
N PHE A 132 -15.31 0.68 19.95
CA PHE A 132 -15.16 1.79 20.90
C PHE A 132 -16.29 2.83 20.75
N ASP A 133 -16.72 3.13 19.52
CA ASP A 133 -17.84 4.03 19.27
C ASP A 133 -19.14 3.51 19.92
N VAL A 134 -19.44 2.21 19.79
CA VAL A 134 -20.61 1.59 20.43
C VAL A 134 -20.53 1.72 21.96
N LEU A 135 -19.39 1.37 22.56
CA LEU A 135 -19.21 1.42 24.01
C LEU A 135 -19.30 2.85 24.56
N ARG A 136 -18.69 3.82 23.88
CA ARG A 136 -18.78 5.25 24.24
C ARG A 136 -20.21 5.76 24.19
N ASN A 137 -20.95 5.41 23.14
CA ASN A 137 -22.35 5.80 23.01
C ASN A 137 -23.26 5.19 24.08
N SER A 138 -22.83 4.10 24.74
CA SER A 138 -23.49 3.51 25.90
C SER A 138 -22.97 4.00 27.27
N GLY A 139 -22.19 5.08 27.31
CA GLY A 139 -21.73 5.70 28.55
C GLY A 139 -20.35 5.28 29.06
N ALA A 140 -19.62 4.43 28.32
CA ALA A 140 -18.25 4.07 28.71
C ALA A 140 -17.24 5.18 28.38
N SER A 141 -16.25 5.36 29.26
CA SER A 141 -15.04 6.14 29.02
C SER A 141 -13.81 5.24 29.19
N PHE A 142 -12.70 5.64 28.57
CA PHE A 142 -11.48 4.85 28.57
C PHE A 142 -10.27 5.70 28.96
N GLN A 143 -9.39 5.11 29.77
CA GLN A 143 -8.06 5.65 29.98
C GLN A 143 -7.17 5.25 28.79
N LYS A 144 -6.45 6.23 28.21
CA LYS A 144 -5.64 6.05 27.00
C LYS A 144 -6.46 5.50 25.82
N ASP A 145 -7.64 6.06 25.59
CA ASP A 145 -8.50 5.71 24.45
C ASP A 145 -7.73 5.85 23.11
N PRO A 146 -7.44 4.74 22.41
CA PRO A 146 -6.66 4.77 21.17
C PRO A 146 -7.46 5.36 19.99
N PHE A 147 -8.76 5.58 20.16
CA PHE A 147 -9.67 6.13 19.16
C PHE A 147 -10.40 7.39 19.65
N ALA A 148 -10.03 7.95 20.79
CA ALA A 148 -10.51 9.27 21.17
C ALA A 148 -10.03 10.26 20.11
N VAL A 149 -10.97 11.06 19.61
CA VAL A 149 -10.57 12.32 19.00
C VAL A 149 -10.04 13.13 20.17
N SER A 150 -8.73 13.26 20.28
CA SER A 150 -8.11 14.22 21.18
C SER A 150 -8.64 15.60 20.78
N ILE A 151 -9.71 16.03 21.47
CA ILE A 151 -10.16 17.43 21.51
C ILE A 151 -9.20 18.27 22.35
N GLU A 152 -8.27 17.60 23.05
CA GLU A 152 -7.13 18.24 23.70
C GLU A 152 -6.27 18.93 22.64
N ASP A 153 -6.33 20.26 22.74
CA ASP A 153 -5.52 21.30 22.10
C ASP A 153 -5.75 21.57 20.62
N GLY A 154 -6.93 22.13 20.35
CA GLY A 154 -6.94 23.27 19.45
C GLY A 154 -6.19 24.45 20.06
N ASP A 155 -4.85 24.47 19.96
CA ASP A 155 -3.96 25.57 20.42
C ASP A 155 -4.38 26.96 19.89
N GLN A 156 -5.26 27.00 18.90
CA GLN A 156 -5.60 28.17 18.12
C GLN A 156 -7.01 28.62 18.48
N GLN A 157 -7.11 29.36 19.59
CA GLN A 157 -8.36 29.95 20.05
C GLN A 157 -8.65 31.29 19.38
N CYS A 158 -9.91 31.50 19.00
CA CYS A 158 -10.43 32.80 18.62
C CYS A 158 -10.95 33.53 19.85
N PHE A 159 -10.78 34.84 19.92
CA PHE A 159 -11.28 35.67 21.03
C PHE A 159 -12.81 35.65 21.19
N CYS A 160 -13.57 35.11 20.22
CA CYS A 160 -15.00 34.87 20.38
C CYS A 160 -15.36 33.52 21.02
N GLY A 161 -14.36 32.79 21.53
CA GLY A 161 -14.51 31.49 22.20
C GLY A 161 -14.54 30.28 21.26
N ALA A 162 -14.33 30.46 19.95
CA ALA A 162 -14.26 29.35 19.00
C ALA A 162 -12.84 28.75 18.96
N SER A 163 -12.71 27.43 19.05
CA SER A 163 -11.42 26.72 19.04
C SER A 163 -11.21 25.94 17.74
N PHE A 164 -9.96 25.86 17.29
CA PHE A 164 -9.58 25.20 16.03
C PHE A 164 -8.33 24.35 16.21
N THR A 165 -8.33 23.17 15.60
CA THR A 165 -7.19 22.23 15.59
C THR A 165 -6.03 22.70 14.71
N THR A 166 -6.23 23.72 13.88
CA THR A 166 -5.17 24.28 13.03
C THR A 166 -5.26 25.80 12.96
N HIS A 167 -4.11 26.46 12.85
CA HIS A 167 -4.02 27.91 12.70
C HIS A 167 -4.76 28.40 11.44
N ARG A 168 -4.78 27.60 10.37
CA ARG A 168 -5.55 27.90 9.15
C ARG A 168 -7.07 27.91 9.40
N GLY A 169 -7.58 27.02 10.24
CA GLY A 169 -8.97 27.01 10.67
C GLY A 169 -9.34 28.27 11.45
N LEU A 170 -8.49 28.67 12.40
CA LEU A 170 -8.63 29.91 13.15
C LEU A 170 -8.66 31.15 12.24
N LEU A 171 -7.69 31.29 11.33
CA LEU A 171 -7.63 32.44 10.42
C LEU A 171 -8.84 32.50 9.47
N ALA A 172 -9.32 31.35 8.99
CA ALA A 172 -10.51 31.29 8.14
C ALA A 172 -11.77 31.74 8.90
N HIS A 173 -11.86 31.38 10.17
CA HIS A 173 -12.93 31.83 11.06
C HIS A 173 -12.83 33.32 11.38
N GLN A 174 -11.66 33.82 11.77
CA GLN A 174 -11.43 35.24 12.05
C GLN A 174 -11.78 36.12 10.85
N ARG A 175 -11.45 35.68 9.64
CA ARG A 175 -11.85 36.37 8.41
C ARG A 175 -13.36 36.40 8.22
N ARG A 176 -14.05 35.26 8.38
CA ARG A 176 -15.49 35.14 8.07
C ARG A 176 -16.40 35.74 9.15
N LYS A 177 -16.05 35.57 10.42
CA LYS A 177 -16.88 35.97 11.57
C LYS A 177 -16.49 37.36 12.10
N HIS A 178 -15.21 37.74 12.03
CA HIS A 178 -14.71 38.98 12.62
C HIS A 178 -14.16 39.99 11.62
N MET A 179 -14.16 39.66 10.33
CA MET A 179 -13.65 40.54 9.28
C MET A 179 -12.19 40.98 9.53
N ILE A 180 -11.41 40.13 10.19
CA ILE A 180 -9.98 40.38 10.43
C ILE A 180 -9.19 39.85 9.22
N PHE A 181 -8.39 40.73 8.63
CA PHE A 181 -7.56 40.42 7.47
C PHE A 181 -6.07 40.62 7.81
N SER A 182 -5.18 40.05 6.99
CA SER A 182 -3.74 40.26 7.14
C SER A 182 -3.35 41.71 6.80
N ALA A 183 -2.22 42.19 7.31
CA ALA A 183 -1.78 43.58 7.10
C ALA A 183 -1.55 43.94 5.62
N GLU A 184 -1.24 42.96 4.77
CA GLU A 184 -1.08 43.12 3.33
C GLU A 184 -2.42 43.40 2.62
N HIS A 185 -3.55 43.03 3.23
CA HIS A 185 -4.87 43.12 2.62
C HIS A 185 -5.24 44.54 2.19
N ARG A 186 -4.73 45.55 2.90
CA ARG A 186 -4.91 46.99 2.57
C ARG A 186 -4.23 47.45 1.26
N PHE A 187 -3.45 46.58 0.61
CA PHE A 187 -2.74 46.88 -0.63
C PHE A 187 -3.23 46.04 -1.83
N LEU A 188 -4.40 45.39 -1.72
CA LEU A 188 -4.90 44.41 -2.69
C LEU A 188 -6.05 44.92 -3.56
N GLN A 189 -5.85 46.01 -4.30
CA GLN A 189 -6.84 46.52 -5.27
C GLN A 189 -6.81 45.77 -6.60
N GLU A 190 -5.64 45.39 -7.09
CA GLU A 190 -5.48 44.62 -8.32
C GLU A 190 -4.48 43.48 -8.12
N ALA A 191 -4.04 42.84 -9.21
CA ALA A 191 -2.96 41.87 -9.15
C ALA A 191 -1.57 42.50 -9.30
N THR A 192 -1.44 43.82 -9.43
CA THR A 192 -0.16 44.54 -9.61
C THR A 192 0.34 45.13 -8.30
N CYS A 193 1.61 44.91 -7.96
CA CYS A 193 2.24 45.57 -6.83
C CYS A 193 2.46 47.06 -7.11
N MET A 194 1.83 47.94 -6.33
CA MET A 194 1.93 49.40 -6.44
C MET A 194 3.32 49.97 -6.19
N HIS A 195 4.25 49.19 -5.62
CA HIS A 195 5.63 49.63 -5.38
C HIS A 195 6.58 49.17 -6.48
N CYS A 196 6.64 47.86 -6.74
CA CYS A 196 7.61 47.31 -7.69
C CYS A 196 7.06 47.14 -9.10
N GLY A 197 5.78 47.40 -9.36
CA GLY A 197 5.17 47.23 -10.68
C GLY A 197 5.01 45.77 -11.14
N LYS A 198 5.13 44.79 -10.23
CA LYS A 198 4.98 43.38 -10.60
C LYS A 198 3.52 42.96 -10.65
N TYR A 199 3.07 42.53 -11.83
CA TYR A 199 1.81 41.84 -12.04
C TYR A 199 1.91 40.38 -11.60
N CYS A 200 1.13 40.05 -10.57
CA CYS A 200 1.14 38.75 -9.89
C CYS A 200 0.02 37.80 -10.37
N TRP A 201 -0.72 38.15 -11.43
CA TRP A 201 -1.85 37.38 -12.01
C TRP A 201 -3.11 37.26 -11.16
N THR A 202 -2.98 37.21 -9.83
CA THR A 202 -4.11 37.19 -8.89
C THR A 202 -3.82 38.04 -7.67
N THR A 203 -4.86 38.55 -7.02
CA THR A 203 -4.72 39.25 -5.73
C THR A 203 -4.09 38.36 -4.65
N GLN A 204 -4.36 37.05 -4.67
CA GLN A 204 -3.74 36.10 -3.76
C GLN A 204 -2.22 36.02 -3.93
N ARG A 205 -1.72 36.04 -5.17
CA ARG A 205 -0.29 36.03 -5.44
C ARG A 205 0.36 37.38 -5.12
N LEU A 206 -0.36 38.50 -5.30
CA LEU A 206 0.09 39.80 -4.82
C LEU A 206 0.23 39.80 -3.28
N GLN A 207 -0.74 39.23 -2.56
CA GLN A 207 -0.68 39.08 -1.11
C GLN A 207 0.55 38.26 -0.68
N GLN A 208 0.83 37.14 -1.38
CA GLN A 208 2.05 36.35 -1.14
C GLN A 208 3.32 37.14 -1.43
N HIS A 209 3.33 37.96 -2.48
CA HIS A 209 4.46 38.83 -2.81
C HIS A 209 4.75 39.84 -1.70
N LEU A 210 3.72 40.43 -1.09
CA LEU A 210 3.87 41.40 0.01
C LEU A 210 4.22 40.72 1.35
N ALA A 211 3.73 39.50 1.58
CA ALA A 211 4.03 38.74 2.79
C ALA A 211 5.42 38.06 2.77
N PHE A 212 6.05 37.93 1.61
CA PHE A 212 7.32 37.20 1.47
C PHE A 212 8.50 37.98 2.05
N ILE A 213 9.15 37.46 3.08
CA ILE A 213 10.34 38.07 3.67
C ILE A 213 11.61 37.44 3.08
N PRO A 214 12.45 38.19 2.33
CA PRO A 214 13.72 37.68 1.82
C PRO A 214 14.70 37.40 2.97
N LYS A 215 15.33 36.21 2.95
CA LYS A 215 16.28 35.76 4.00
C LYS A 215 17.42 36.75 4.30
N LYS A 216 17.88 37.50 3.29
CA LYS A 216 18.99 38.46 3.43
C LYS A 216 18.57 39.80 4.05
N LEU A 217 17.31 40.21 3.85
CA LEU A 217 16.83 41.54 4.22
C LEU A 217 16.06 41.54 5.55
N GLY A 218 15.45 40.41 5.93
CA GLY A 218 14.68 40.31 7.18
C GLY A 218 13.32 41.02 7.17
N TYR A 219 13.01 41.79 6.13
CA TYR A 219 11.69 42.39 5.88
C TYR A 219 11.37 42.39 4.37
N ASN A 220 10.08 42.52 4.01
CA ASN A 220 9.67 42.69 2.62
C ASN A 220 9.79 44.17 2.19
N PRO A 221 10.64 44.53 1.21
CA PRO A 221 10.83 45.93 0.81
C PRO A 221 9.57 46.60 0.25
N CYS A 222 8.78 45.87 -0.54
CA CYS A 222 7.56 46.40 -1.13
C CYS A 222 6.50 46.70 -0.07
N PHE A 223 6.27 45.78 0.87
CA PHE A 223 5.34 45.97 1.96
C PHE A 223 5.78 47.09 2.90
N HIS A 224 7.07 47.16 3.22
CA HIS A 224 7.63 48.24 4.04
C HIS A 224 7.47 49.60 3.34
N ALA A 225 7.83 49.71 2.07
CA ALA A 225 7.69 50.95 1.30
C ALA A 225 6.22 51.41 1.25
N LEU A 226 5.28 50.52 0.91
CA LEU A 226 3.86 50.84 0.86
C LEU A 226 3.28 51.22 2.23
N SER A 227 3.70 50.53 3.29
CA SER A 227 3.29 50.83 4.66
C SER A 227 3.85 52.17 5.16
N SER A 228 5.11 52.48 4.85
CA SER A 228 5.76 53.75 5.23
C SER A 228 5.14 54.96 4.52
N GLN A 229 4.57 54.76 3.33
CA GLN A 229 3.87 55.80 2.58
C GLN A 229 2.40 55.97 3.03
N GLY A 230 1.93 55.22 4.02
CA GLY A 230 0.55 55.28 4.49
C GLY A 230 -0.51 54.92 3.44
N ARG A 231 -0.11 54.22 2.36
CA ARG A 231 -1.04 53.88 1.28
C ARG A 231 -2.08 52.86 1.75
N SER A 232 -3.30 52.98 1.26
CA SER A 232 -4.36 51.99 1.41
C SER A 232 -5.23 52.03 0.15
N CYS A 233 -5.78 50.90 -0.24
CA CYS A 233 -6.65 50.80 -1.40
C CYS A 233 -7.84 49.87 -1.13
N ASP A 234 -8.94 50.08 -1.86
CA ASP A 234 -10.09 49.19 -1.80
C ASP A 234 -9.73 47.82 -2.35
N TYR A 235 -10.20 46.76 -1.68
CA TYR A 235 -9.97 45.40 -2.15
C TYR A 235 -10.81 45.10 -3.40
N ALA A 236 -10.18 44.67 -4.49
CA ALA A 236 -10.89 44.11 -5.64
C ALA A 236 -10.26 42.81 -6.14
N ALA A 237 -11.05 41.74 -6.15
CA ALA A 237 -10.57 40.39 -6.46
C ALA A 237 -10.29 40.22 -7.95
N VAL A 238 -9.02 40.14 -8.34
CA VAL A 238 -8.62 39.77 -9.70
C VAL A 238 -8.54 38.26 -9.84
N LYS A 239 -9.47 37.70 -10.62
CA LYS A 239 -9.43 36.30 -11.05
C LYS A 239 -8.48 36.14 -12.23
N MET A 240 -7.90 34.95 -12.33
CA MET A 240 -6.95 34.64 -13.38
C MET A 240 -7.65 34.59 -14.76
N PRO A 241 -7.03 35.15 -15.82
CA PRO A 241 -7.58 35.05 -17.18
C PRO A 241 -7.69 33.60 -17.65
N LYS A 242 -8.77 33.26 -18.37
CA LYS A 242 -9.02 31.88 -18.86
C LYS A 242 -7.85 31.33 -19.70
N ALA A 243 -7.20 32.17 -20.50
CA ALA A 243 -6.10 31.79 -21.39
C ALA A 243 -4.87 31.21 -20.67
N VAL A 244 -4.65 31.52 -19.39
CA VAL A 244 -3.47 31.06 -18.65
C VAL A 244 -3.80 29.98 -17.61
N VAL A 245 -5.06 29.55 -17.51
CA VAL A 245 -5.50 28.44 -16.64
C VAL A 245 -4.91 27.13 -17.16
N GLY A 246 -4.16 26.42 -16.31
CA GLY A 246 -3.49 25.14 -16.66
C GLY A 246 -1.95 25.20 -16.74
N LEU A 247 -1.34 26.38 -16.91
CA LEU A 247 0.12 26.52 -16.89
C LEU A 247 0.72 26.23 -15.50
N ALA A 248 1.70 25.34 -15.45
CA ALA A 248 2.33 24.86 -14.20
C ALA A 248 3.27 25.88 -13.54
N ARG A 249 3.93 26.74 -14.32
CA ARG A 249 4.82 27.80 -13.83
C ARG A 249 4.45 29.12 -14.53
N ARG A 250 4.13 30.14 -13.74
CA ARG A 250 3.77 31.48 -14.23
C ARG A 250 4.62 32.52 -13.52
N GLU A 251 5.46 33.20 -14.27
CA GLU A 251 6.35 34.27 -13.78
C GLU A 251 5.56 35.57 -13.60
N SER A 252 5.90 36.39 -12.60
CA SER A 252 5.31 37.72 -12.46
C SER A 252 5.77 38.61 -13.62
N LEU A 253 4.86 39.35 -14.24
CA LEU A 253 5.20 40.28 -15.32
C LEU A 253 5.54 41.65 -14.74
N GLN A 254 6.47 42.38 -15.35
CA GLN A 254 6.75 43.77 -15.00
C GLN A 254 5.82 44.69 -15.81
N THR A 255 5.13 45.61 -15.15
CA THR A 255 4.29 46.62 -15.81
C THR A 255 5.03 47.95 -15.90
N SER A 256 4.87 48.68 -17.01
CA SER A 256 5.57 49.94 -17.28
C SER A 256 5.14 51.06 -16.30
N GLY A 257 6.05 51.46 -15.41
CA GLY A 257 6.06 52.78 -14.76
C GLY A 257 7.18 53.64 -15.37
N PRO A 258 7.27 54.96 -15.09
CA PRO A 258 8.27 55.82 -15.73
C PRO A 258 9.67 55.39 -15.26
N GLN A 259 10.50 54.93 -16.19
CA GLN A 259 11.77 54.25 -15.90
C GLN A 259 12.93 54.99 -16.57
N LEU A 260 13.96 55.31 -15.78
CA LEU A 260 15.32 55.55 -16.27
C LEU A 260 16.00 54.18 -16.34
N GLU A 261 16.42 53.76 -17.53
CA GLU A 261 17.08 52.47 -17.73
C GLU A 261 18.58 52.53 -17.41
N GLN A 262 19.07 51.54 -16.67
CA GLN A 262 20.48 51.18 -16.68
C GLN A 262 20.63 49.71 -17.10
N PRO A 263 21.63 49.38 -17.96
CA PRO A 263 21.82 48.04 -18.47
C PRO A 263 22.27 47.08 -17.36
N THR A 264 21.68 45.88 -17.37
CA THR A 264 21.97 44.81 -16.39
C THR A 264 23.38 44.23 -16.59
N LEU A 265 23.93 43.61 -15.54
CA LEU A 265 25.24 42.95 -15.59
C LEU A 265 25.32 41.87 -16.69
N ILE A 266 24.20 41.19 -16.94
CA ILE A 266 24.07 40.16 -17.97
C ILE A 266 24.15 40.77 -19.37
N ALA A 267 23.54 41.95 -19.58
CA ALA A 267 23.62 42.66 -20.85
C ALA A 267 25.07 43.10 -21.16
N LYS A 268 25.83 43.50 -20.14
CA LYS A 268 27.26 43.82 -20.29
C LYS A 268 28.10 42.59 -20.62
N GLN A 269 27.85 41.46 -19.95
CA GLN A 269 28.57 40.21 -20.21
C GLN A 269 28.29 39.65 -21.60
N ARG A 270 27.04 39.74 -22.07
CA ARG A 270 26.67 39.32 -23.42
C ARG A 270 27.38 40.12 -24.50
N ALA A 271 27.45 41.44 -24.34
CA ALA A 271 28.17 42.31 -25.28
C ALA A 271 29.67 41.95 -25.35
N GLN A 272 30.29 41.62 -24.21
CA GLN A 272 31.70 41.20 -24.16
C GLN A 272 31.94 39.86 -24.87
N TRP A 273 31.04 38.89 -24.72
CA TRP A 273 31.15 37.61 -25.42
C TRP A 273 30.94 37.73 -26.93
N GLU A 274 30.00 38.58 -27.35
CA GLU A 274 29.76 38.86 -28.78
C GLU A 274 30.99 39.53 -29.42
N GLU A 275 31.69 40.40 -28.69
CA GLU A 275 32.95 41.01 -29.13
C GLU A 275 34.12 40.00 -29.20
N GLU A 276 34.24 39.11 -28.22
CA GLU A 276 35.28 38.07 -28.19
C GLU A 276 35.08 37.03 -29.31
N LEU A 277 33.83 36.63 -29.57
CA LEU A 277 33.48 35.71 -30.64
C LEU A 277 33.80 36.32 -32.02
N ALA A 278 33.53 37.62 -32.20
CA ALA A 278 33.90 38.33 -33.42
C ALA A 278 35.42 38.35 -33.61
N ALA A 279 36.20 38.58 -32.55
CA ALA A 279 37.67 38.56 -32.61
C ALA A 279 38.23 37.17 -32.96
N CYS A 280 37.64 36.09 -32.44
CA CYS A 280 38.08 34.73 -32.77
C CYS A 280 37.81 34.39 -34.25
N HIS A 281 36.64 34.75 -34.79
CA HIS A 281 36.34 34.53 -36.20
C HIS A 281 37.31 35.24 -37.15
N VAL A 282 37.79 36.43 -36.78
CA VAL A 282 38.80 37.16 -37.56
C VAL A 282 40.12 36.38 -37.66
N GLN A 283 40.53 35.69 -36.60
CA GLN A 283 41.78 34.90 -36.57
C GLN A 283 41.72 33.64 -37.45
N LEU A 284 40.52 33.14 -37.76
CA LEU A 284 40.34 31.98 -38.64
C LEU A 284 40.41 32.31 -40.14
N ILE A 285 40.39 33.60 -40.50
CA ILE A 285 40.51 34.04 -41.89
C ILE A 285 41.91 33.69 -42.41
N ILE A 286 41.97 32.82 -43.42
CA ILE A 286 43.20 32.51 -44.13
C ILE A 286 43.45 33.67 -45.10
N SER A 287 44.47 34.48 -44.81
CA SER A 287 44.79 35.69 -45.58
C SER A 287 45.89 35.46 -46.61
N ASP A 288 46.77 34.49 -46.35
CA ASP A 288 47.94 34.16 -47.15
C ASP A 288 47.96 32.65 -47.42
N GLU A 289 47.89 32.26 -48.69
CA GLU A 289 47.93 30.86 -49.15
C GLU A 289 48.86 30.73 -50.37
N PRO A 290 49.45 29.54 -50.62
CA PRO A 290 50.29 29.34 -51.79
C PRO A 290 49.47 29.40 -53.10
N PRO A 291 50.12 29.71 -54.25
CA PRO A 291 49.53 29.46 -55.56
C PRO A 291 49.10 27.97 -55.65
N ASP A 292 47.94 27.71 -56.23
CA ASP A 292 47.36 26.36 -56.35
C ASP A 292 47.12 25.65 -55.00
N ALA A 293 46.75 26.41 -53.96
CA ALA A 293 46.50 25.93 -52.59
C ALA A 293 45.65 24.65 -52.50
N SER A 294 44.64 24.49 -53.35
CA SER A 294 43.81 23.28 -53.37
C SER A 294 44.59 22.03 -53.80
N GLU A 295 45.41 22.12 -54.85
CA GLU A 295 46.21 21.01 -55.36
C GLU A 295 47.36 20.68 -54.40
N ARG A 296 48.00 21.72 -53.87
CA ARG A 296 49.09 21.57 -52.90
C ARG A 296 48.60 21.00 -51.56
N GLY A 297 47.42 21.42 -51.10
CA GLY A 297 46.76 20.84 -49.93
C GLY A 297 46.43 19.37 -50.09
N ALA A 298 45.99 18.95 -51.29
CA ALA A 298 45.76 17.53 -51.58
C ALA A 298 47.07 16.71 -51.53
N GLN A 299 48.17 17.23 -52.10
CA GLN A 299 49.49 16.59 -52.03
C GLN A 299 49.99 16.43 -50.59
N ILE A 300 49.77 17.44 -49.73
CA ILE A 300 50.08 17.35 -48.29
C ILE A 300 49.25 16.25 -47.62
N GLY A 301 47.94 16.20 -47.91
CA GLY A 301 47.05 15.16 -47.38
C GLY A 301 47.49 13.74 -47.79
N ASP A 302 47.89 13.56 -49.06
CA ASP A 302 48.44 12.29 -49.56
C ASP A 302 49.74 11.91 -48.84
N ALA A 303 50.64 12.88 -48.60
CA ALA A 303 51.90 12.66 -47.89
C ALA A 303 51.68 12.33 -46.39
N LEU A 304 50.77 13.02 -45.70
CA LEU A 304 50.38 12.71 -44.32
C LEU A 304 49.77 11.32 -44.20
N THR A 305 48.94 10.94 -45.17
CA THR A 305 48.33 9.61 -45.28
C THR A 305 49.40 8.54 -45.46
N ALA A 306 50.32 8.72 -46.41
CA ALA A 306 51.41 7.78 -46.68
C ALA A 306 52.33 7.61 -45.46
N CYS A 307 52.71 8.71 -44.81
CA CYS A 307 53.52 8.71 -43.59
C CYS A 307 52.85 7.89 -42.46
N THR A 308 51.56 8.12 -42.23
CA THR A 308 50.79 7.44 -41.17
C THR A 308 50.63 5.94 -41.46
N GLN A 309 50.38 5.57 -42.72
CA GLN A 309 50.31 4.17 -43.13
C GLN A 309 51.66 3.45 -43.05
N GLN A 310 52.75 4.13 -43.41
CA GLN A 310 54.11 3.57 -43.36
C GLN A 310 54.53 3.30 -41.91
N TRP A 311 54.22 4.22 -40.99
CA TRP A 311 54.45 4.03 -39.56
C TRP A 311 53.68 2.81 -39.03
N PHE A 312 52.40 2.67 -39.38
CA PHE A 312 51.59 1.50 -39.00
C PHE A 312 52.22 0.18 -39.50
N GLN A 313 52.60 0.12 -40.78
CA GLN A 313 53.24 -1.07 -41.37
C GLN A 313 54.57 -1.45 -40.71
N MET A 314 55.29 -0.48 -40.14
CA MET A 314 56.60 -0.70 -39.54
C MET A 314 56.50 -1.29 -38.13
N TYR A 315 55.53 -0.80 -37.33
CA TYR A 315 55.47 -1.10 -35.90
C TYR A 315 54.37 -2.09 -35.52
N TYR A 316 53.38 -2.35 -36.37
CA TYR A 316 52.28 -3.28 -36.07
C TYR A 316 52.39 -4.60 -36.85
N PRO A 317 52.10 -5.75 -36.20
CA PRO A 317 51.38 -5.92 -34.92
C PRO A 317 52.27 -5.93 -33.65
N SER A 318 53.56 -5.57 -33.74
CA SER A 318 54.47 -5.64 -32.58
C SER A 318 54.21 -4.56 -31.51
N GLY A 319 53.53 -3.48 -31.88
CA GLY A 319 53.24 -2.30 -31.06
C GLY A 319 54.41 -1.30 -31.04
N ALA A 320 54.10 0.00 -31.02
CA ALA A 320 55.10 1.08 -30.96
C ALA A 320 55.39 1.51 -29.52
N ASN A 321 56.67 1.65 -29.16
CA ASN A 321 57.10 2.27 -27.92
C ASN A 321 57.04 3.82 -27.99
N GLU A 322 57.29 4.52 -26.88
CA GLU A 322 57.16 5.99 -26.82
C GLU A 322 58.11 6.75 -27.79
N ALA A 323 59.31 6.23 -28.04
CA ALA A 323 60.21 6.86 -29.03
C ALA A 323 59.67 6.68 -30.45
N GLU A 324 59.14 5.49 -30.77
CA GLU A 324 58.54 5.17 -32.07
C GLU A 324 57.23 5.92 -32.31
N LYS A 325 56.44 6.20 -31.25
CA LYS A 325 55.27 7.10 -31.34
C LYS A 325 55.68 8.53 -31.70
N GLN A 326 56.78 9.02 -31.13
CA GLN A 326 57.30 10.35 -31.44
C GLN A 326 57.73 10.46 -32.91
N GLU A 327 58.24 9.39 -33.51
CA GLU A 327 58.61 9.39 -34.94
C GLU A 327 57.42 9.69 -35.86
N LEU A 328 56.18 9.32 -35.47
CA LEU A 328 54.99 9.67 -36.26
C LEU A 328 54.70 11.17 -36.21
N ILE A 329 54.78 11.79 -35.02
CA ILE A 329 54.63 13.24 -34.86
C ILE A 329 55.72 13.96 -35.66
N ASP A 330 56.96 13.51 -35.55
CA ASP A 330 58.09 14.07 -36.28
C ASP A 330 57.90 13.92 -37.80
N GLY A 331 57.31 12.81 -38.25
CA GLY A 331 56.91 12.59 -39.64
C GLY A 331 55.85 13.58 -40.13
N TRP A 332 54.82 13.86 -39.33
CA TRP A 332 53.84 14.89 -39.67
C TRP A 332 54.46 16.29 -39.70
N ILE A 333 55.37 16.61 -38.77
CA ILE A 333 56.12 17.87 -38.77
C ILE A 333 56.99 17.98 -40.03
N GLN A 334 57.67 16.90 -40.42
CA GLN A 334 58.48 16.86 -41.64
C GLN A 334 57.64 17.20 -42.87
N VAL A 335 56.48 16.56 -43.03
CA VAL A 335 55.56 16.82 -44.14
C VAL A 335 55.10 18.29 -44.15
N LEU A 336 54.64 18.80 -43.00
CA LEU A 336 54.08 20.14 -42.93
C LEU A 336 55.13 21.26 -43.05
N CYS A 337 56.28 21.12 -42.38
CA CYS A 337 57.25 22.19 -42.22
C CYS A 337 58.40 22.14 -43.23
N ILE A 338 58.81 20.94 -43.66
CA ILE A 338 60.03 20.77 -44.46
C ILE A 338 59.70 20.43 -45.90
N ASP A 339 58.81 19.47 -46.13
CA ASP A 339 58.50 19.02 -47.49
C ASP A 339 57.57 20.00 -48.22
N PHE A 340 56.69 20.69 -47.48
CA PHE A 340 55.70 21.60 -48.07
C PHE A 340 55.64 23.00 -47.47
N GLY A 341 56.31 23.25 -46.34
CA GLY A 341 56.22 24.52 -45.60
C GLY A 341 57.03 25.68 -46.18
N ASP A 342 57.99 25.43 -47.07
CA ASP A 342 58.93 26.41 -47.68
C ASP A 342 59.58 27.41 -46.68
N ASN A 343 59.52 27.13 -45.36
CA ASN A 343 59.79 28.08 -44.27
C ASN A 343 59.02 29.42 -44.34
N ASN A 344 57.86 29.44 -45.01
CA ASN A 344 57.05 30.65 -45.12
C ASN A 344 56.03 30.74 -43.97
N VAL A 345 56.40 31.50 -42.94
CA VAL A 345 55.56 31.75 -41.73
C VAL A 345 54.17 32.31 -42.08
N ALA A 346 54.01 32.95 -43.25
CA ALA A 346 52.70 33.45 -43.68
C ALA A 346 51.69 32.31 -43.94
N TRP A 347 52.16 31.09 -44.22
CA TRP A 347 51.29 29.94 -44.52
C TRP A 347 50.95 29.09 -43.31
N ASP A 348 51.45 29.39 -42.11
CA ASP A 348 51.23 28.56 -40.90
C ASP A 348 49.74 28.34 -40.61
N ASN A 349 48.89 29.38 -40.78
CA ASN A 349 47.45 29.26 -40.58
C ASN A 349 46.77 28.39 -41.65
N TRP A 350 47.29 28.42 -42.89
CA TRP A 350 46.82 27.58 -43.99
C TRP A 350 47.28 26.11 -43.81
N LEU A 351 48.54 25.87 -43.42
CA LEU A 351 49.05 24.53 -43.11
C LEU A 351 48.31 23.90 -41.93
N ALA A 352 48.06 24.66 -40.87
CA ALA A 352 47.24 24.19 -39.74
C ALA A 352 45.80 23.87 -40.19
N PHE A 353 45.23 24.65 -41.11
CA PHE A 353 43.93 24.33 -41.69
C PHE A 353 43.95 23.01 -42.48
N VAL A 354 44.95 22.80 -43.32
CA VAL A 354 45.10 21.57 -44.13
C VAL A 354 45.27 20.35 -43.23
N PHE A 355 46.11 20.42 -42.20
CA PHE A 355 46.30 19.31 -41.25
C PHE A 355 45.03 18.97 -40.48
N LEU A 356 44.32 19.99 -39.96
CA LEU A 356 43.05 19.78 -39.25
C LEU A 356 41.96 19.22 -40.17
N ALA A 357 41.89 19.70 -41.42
CA ALA A 357 40.96 19.16 -42.40
C ALA A 357 41.28 17.70 -42.71
N TRP A 358 42.56 17.37 -42.93
CA TRP A 358 43.05 16.02 -43.15
C TRP A 358 42.64 15.07 -42.01
N GLY A 359 42.89 15.48 -40.76
CA GLY A 359 42.54 14.70 -39.59
C GLY A 359 41.03 14.54 -39.36
N ASP A 360 40.21 15.50 -39.80
CA ASP A 360 38.75 15.43 -39.65
C ASP A 360 38.08 14.54 -40.71
N HIS A 361 38.56 14.55 -41.97
CA HIS A 361 37.85 13.86 -43.07
C HIS A 361 38.55 12.62 -43.63
N TRP A 362 39.87 12.45 -43.44
CA TRP A 362 40.63 11.36 -44.05
C TRP A 362 41.26 10.42 -43.03
N LEU A 363 41.74 10.94 -41.90
CA LEU A 363 42.33 10.11 -40.83
C LEU A 363 41.37 9.03 -40.29
N PRO A 364 40.05 9.27 -40.09
CA PRO A 364 39.13 8.23 -39.64
C PRO A 364 39.05 7.02 -40.59
N ASP A 365 39.07 7.25 -41.89
CA ASP A 365 39.05 6.18 -42.89
C ASP A 365 40.39 5.42 -42.94
N ILE A 366 41.50 6.12 -42.68
CA ILE A 366 42.84 5.53 -42.61
C ILE A 366 42.93 4.60 -41.39
N ILE A 367 42.58 5.08 -40.20
CA ILE A 367 42.65 4.27 -38.97
C ILE A 367 41.65 3.12 -38.99
N ALA A 368 40.47 3.28 -39.63
CA ALA A 368 39.50 2.21 -39.81
C ALA A 368 40.03 1.04 -40.68
N SER A 369 41.08 1.28 -41.49
CA SER A 369 41.75 0.22 -42.26
C SER A 369 42.72 -0.62 -41.41
N PHE A 370 43.05 -0.18 -40.19
CA PHE A 370 43.97 -0.88 -39.28
C PHE A 370 43.21 -1.98 -38.53
N LEU A 371 43.41 -3.25 -38.92
CA LEU A 371 42.69 -4.43 -38.38
C LEU A 371 42.97 -4.77 -36.90
N ASP A 372 43.70 -3.92 -36.17
CA ASP A 372 44.32 -4.21 -34.87
C ASP A 372 43.70 -3.46 -33.67
N GLY A 373 42.95 -2.37 -33.90
CA GLY A 373 42.24 -1.59 -32.87
C GLY A 373 43.10 -0.85 -31.84
N GLU A 374 44.31 -1.34 -31.52
CA GLU A 374 45.27 -0.65 -30.64
C GLU A 374 45.98 0.49 -31.37
N ALA A 375 46.40 0.26 -32.63
CA ALA A 375 46.97 1.31 -33.47
C ALA A 375 46.01 2.49 -33.73
N GLU A 376 44.70 2.24 -33.82
CA GLU A 376 43.66 3.27 -33.99
C GLU A 376 43.71 4.27 -32.83
N GLY A 377 43.70 3.76 -31.59
CA GLY A 377 43.75 4.61 -30.39
C GLY A 377 45.05 5.39 -30.27
N VAL A 378 46.19 4.79 -30.62
CA VAL A 378 47.49 5.48 -30.57
C VAL A 378 47.57 6.62 -31.58
N VAL A 379 47.16 6.40 -32.83
CA VAL A 379 47.22 7.44 -33.87
C VAL A 379 46.23 8.57 -33.59
N ASP A 380 45.02 8.25 -33.12
CA ASP A 380 44.01 9.25 -32.74
C ASP A 380 44.49 10.10 -31.54
N GLU A 381 45.12 9.48 -30.55
CA GLU A 381 45.72 10.19 -29.41
C GLU A 381 46.86 11.12 -29.84
N LEU A 382 47.78 10.65 -30.68
CA LEU A 382 48.90 11.46 -31.17
C LEU A 382 48.41 12.62 -32.05
N TYR A 383 47.40 12.39 -32.90
CA TYR A 383 46.77 13.46 -33.69
C TYR A 383 46.16 14.52 -32.78
N ALA A 384 45.41 14.12 -31.75
CA ALA A 384 44.80 15.05 -30.80
C ALA A 384 45.86 15.86 -30.03
N GLN A 385 46.95 15.22 -29.62
CA GLN A 385 48.07 15.90 -28.95
C GLN A 385 48.72 16.95 -29.86
N PHE A 386 49.01 16.60 -31.13
CA PHE A 386 49.61 17.53 -32.06
C PHE A 386 48.65 18.66 -32.48
N ALA A 387 47.38 18.33 -32.75
CA ALA A 387 46.35 19.31 -33.10
C ALA A 387 46.15 20.36 -31.99
N ALA A 388 46.20 19.97 -30.72
CA ALA A 388 46.08 20.88 -29.57
C ALA A 388 47.16 21.99 -29.53
N GLU A 389 48.34 21.73 -30.09
CA GLU A 389 49.44 22.71 -30.16
C GLU A 389 49.27 23.70 -31.33
N LEU A 390 48.37 23.43 -32.29
CA LEU A 390 48.14 24.32 -33.43
C LEU A 390 47.34 25.57 -33.00
N PRO A 391 47.83 26.80 -33.29
CA PRO A 391 47.12 28.03 -32.93
C PRO A 391 45.69 28.09 -33.47
N ARG A 392 45.46 27.56 -34.68
CA ARG A 392 44.13 27.48 -35.30
C ARG A 392 43.16 26.59 -34.53
N TYR A 393 43.64 25.46 -33.99
CA TYR A 393 42.82 24.57 -33.17
C TYR A 393 42.42 25.25 -31.85
N GLN A 394 43.33 25.99 -31.22
CA GLN A 394 43.05 26.73 -29.98
C GLN A 394 41.95 27.79 -30.19
N VAL A 395 41.95 28.48 -31.35
CA VAL A 395 40.89 29.43 -31.72
C VAL A 395 39.56 28.72 -31.99
N LEU A 396 39.57 27.59 -32.71
CA LEU A 396 38.36 26.77 -32.94
C LEU A 396 37.78 26.22 -31.63
N ALA A 397 38.61 25.74 -30.72
CA ALA A 397 38.21 25.31 -29.38
C ALA A 397 37.63 26.47 -28.55
N ARG A 398 38.18 27.69 -28.71
CA ARG A 398 37.64 28.89 -28.07
C ARG A 398 36.28 29.29 -28.65
N ILE A 399 36.09 29.20 -29.96
CA ILE A 399 34.79 29.42 -30.61
C ILE A 399 33.78 28.38 -30.13
N ALA A 400 34.13 27.09 -30.09
CA ALA A 400 33.26 26.05 -29.56
C ALA A 400 32.88 26.27 -28.08
N PHE A 401 33.75 26.90 -27.29
CA PHE A 401 33.45 27.32 -25.91
C PHE A 401 32.52 28.57 -25.84
N LEU A 402 32.64 29.49 -26.80
CA LEU A 402 31.86 30.74 -26.87
C LEU A 402 30.51 30.56 -27.59
N GLU A 403 30.38 29.57 -28.48
CA GLU A 403 29.14 29.21 -29.14
C GLU A 403 28.17 28.52 -28.18
N PRO A 404 26.89 28.93 -28.13
CA PRO A 404 25.96 28.44 -27.13
C PRO A 404 25.48 27.02 -27.46
N LEU A 405 26.04 25.99 -26.80
CA LEU A 405 25.31 24.74 -26.58
C LEU A 405 24.05 25.05 -25.76
N PRO A 406 22.88 24.46 -26.07
CA PRO A 406 21.75 24.54 -25.18
C PRO A 406 22.05 23.67 -23.98
N HIS A 407 22.73 24.18 -22.96
CA HIS A 407 22.41 23.93 -21.57
C HIS A 407 23.20 24.84 -20.61
N ARG A 408 22.41 25.37 -19.68
CA ARG A 408 22.73 26.02 -18.41
C ARG A 408 24.19 25.90 -17.94
N PRO A 409 24.85 27.01 -17.56
CA PRO A 409 26.16 26.94 -16.94
C PRO A 409 26.10 26.17 -15.62
N LEU A 410 27.03 25.23 -15.45
CA LEU A 410 27.39 24.69 -14.14
C LEU A 410 27.96 25.85 -13.32
N LYS A 411 27.32 26.14 -12.19
CA LYS A 411 27.95 26.92 -11.13
C LYS A 411 29.14 26.12 -10.63
N ALA A 412 30.36 26.65 -10.74
CA ALA A 412 31.44 26.24 -9.88
C ALA A 412 31.00 26.51 -8.42
N THR A 413 30.77 25.45 -7.65
CA THR A 413 30.62 25.54 -6.21
C THR A 413 31.79 24.81 -5.57
N ASN A 414 32.74 25.57 -5.01
CA ASN A 414 33.59 25.13 -3.90
C ASN A 414 32.80 24.99 -2.58
N GLU A 415 31.51 24.69 -2.67
CA GLU A 415 30.70 24.26 -1.55
C GLU A 415 30.09 22.92 -1.95
N ALA A 416 30.22 21.92 -1.08
CA ALA A 416 29.57 20.62 -1.22
C ALA A 416 28.17 20.76 -1.81
N VAL A 417 27.84 19.95 -2.82
CA VAL A 417 26.56 19.96 -3.53
C VAL A 417 25.42 19.95 -2.51
N LYS A 418 24.85 21.12 -2.24
CA LYS A 418 23.67 21.23 -1.37
C LYS A 418 22.44 21.04 -2.23
N HIS A 419 21.69 19.98 -1.93
CA HIS A 419 20.35 19.77 -2.47
C HIS A 419 19.52 21.08 -2.37
N PRO A 420 18.76 21.51 -3.39
CA PRO A 420 18.05 22.81 -3.42
C PRO A 420 17.07 23.02 -2.24
N LYS A 421 16.78 21.95 -1.50
CA LYS A 421 16.10 21.94 -0.21
C LYS A 421 16.91 21.08 0.75
N SER A 422 17.88 21.65 1.46
CA SER A 422 18.66 20.93 2.49
C SER A 422 17.83 20.43 3.67
N THR A 423 16.53 20.75 3.71
CA THR A 423 15.54 20.27 4.68
C THR A 423 14.56 19.23 4.11
N SER A 424 14.63 18.91 2.82
CA SER A 424 13.75 17.92 2.20
C SER A 424 14.47 16.58 2.15
N GLN A 425 13.93 15.59 2.85
CA GLN A 425 14.44 14.23 2.69
C GLN A 425 14.18 13.75 1.26
N VAL A 426 15.18 13.18 0.59
CA VAL A 426 15.09 12.61 -0.78
C VAL A 426 14.27 11.33 -0.76
N TYR A 427 14.28 10.58 0.35
CA TYR A 427 13.36 9.48 0.59
C TYR A 427 12.56 9.62 1.89
N GLN A 428 11.31 9.15 1.85
CA GLN A 428 10.47 8.94 3.03
C GLN A 428 10.11 7.45 3.09
N PRO A 429 10.23 6.80 4.26
CA PRO A 429 9.92 5.37 4.37
C PRO A 429 8.45 5.12 4.05
N VAL A 430 8.20 4.00 3.36
CA VAL A 430 6.84 3.53 3.09
C VAL A 430 6.23 3.06 4.41
N PRO A 431 5.11 3.66 4.87
CA PRO A 431 4.48 3.27 6.12
C PRO A 431 3.95 1.83 6.01
N ARG A 432 4.10 1.03 7.08
CA ARG A 432 3.66 -0.37 7.11
C ARG A 432 2.84 -0.65 8.37
N ARG A 433 1.54 -0.35 8.35
CA ARG A 433 0.65 -0.64 9.48
C ARG A 433 0.60 -2.13 9.79
N PHE A 434 0.68 -2.97 8.77
CA PHE A 434 0.77 -4.41 8.98
C PHE A 434 2.08 -4.82 9.64
N GLY A 435 3.20 -4.21 9.26
CA GLY A 435 4.50 -4.46 9.89
C GLY A 435 4.52 -4.05 11.36
N GLU A 436 3.89 -2.92 11.67
CA GLU A 436 3.87 -2.27 12.99
C GLU A 436 2.71 -2.72 13.90
N HIS A 437 1.90 -3.71 13.50
CA HIS A 437 0.70 -4.06 14.27
C HIS A 437 0.98 -4.66 15.64
N ASP A 438 2.20 -5.15 15.89
CA ASP A 438 2.62 -5.66 17.19
C ASP A 438 2.73 -4.52 18.20
N GLN A 439 3.28 -3.38 17.76
CA GLN A 439 3.29 -2.15 18.53
C GLN A 439 1.88 -1.65 18.78
N TRP A 440 1.04 -1.63 17.74
CA TRP A 440 -0.36 -1.22 17.90
C TRP A 440 -1.11 -2.11 18.92
N LEU A 441 -0.89 -3.43 18.90
CA LEU A 441 -1.43 -4.35 19.90
C LEU A 441 -0.86 -4.09 21.30
N ARG A 442 0.42 -3.70 21.44
CA ARG A 442 1.00 -3.29 22.73
C ARG A 442 0.32 -2.03 23.27
N ASP A 443 0.09 -1.04 22.41
CA ASP A 443 -0.56 0.21 22.80
C ASP A 443 -2.01 -0.02 23.22
N MET A 444 -2.75 -0.84 22.46
CA MET A 444 -4.12 -1.26 22.79
C MET A 444 -4.23 -1.95 24.17
N ARG A 445 -3.21 -2.70 24.60
CA ARG A 445 -3.20 -3.35 25.94
C ARG A 445 -3.10 -2.36 27.09
N GLN A 446 -2.71 -1.12 26.83
CA GLN A 446 -2.65 -0.08 27.86
C GLN A 446 -3.99 0.60 28.11
N CYS A 447 -5.00 0.31 27.29
CA CYS A 447 -6.34 0.85 27.43
C CYS A 447 -7.11 0.10 28.53
N THR A 448 -7.77 0.85 29.40
CA THR A 448 -8.63 0.34 30.47
C THR A 448 -9.91 1.15 30.56
N PHE A 449 -10.98 0.57 31.11
CA PHE A 449 -12.20 1.35 31.39
C PHE A 449 -11.92 2.38 32.50
N ASP A 450 -12.44 3.59 32.29
CA ASP A 450 -12.53 4.63 33.33
C ASP A 450 -13.97 4.65 33.89
N SER A 451 -14.97 4.62 33.00
CA SER A 451 -16.35 4.23 33.30
C SER A 451 -16.79 3.07 32.41
N ILE A 452 -17.61 2.17 32.98
CA ILE A 452 -18.22 1.08 32.22
C ILE A 452 -19.57 1.51 31.62
N PRO A 453 -20.07 0.84 30.57
CA PRO A 453 -21.39 1.11 30.00
C PRO A 453 -22.55 1.02 31.00
N ASP A 454 -23.62 1.77 30.73
CA ASP A 454 -24.88 1.67 31.48
C ASP A 454 -25.53 0.29 31.32
N ALA A 455 -26.14 -0.22 32.40
CA ALA A 455 -26.82 -1.51 32.37
C ALA A 455 -28.07 -1.48 31.49
N ALA A 456 -28.06 -2.26 30.40
CA ALA A 456 -29.18 -2.38 29.47
C ALA A 456 -29.95 -3.71 29.65
N ARG A 457 -31.29 -3.62 29.61
CA ARG A 457 -32.19 -4.79 29.75
C ARG A 457 -32.32 -5.56 28.44
N CYS A 458 -32.53 -6.89 28.54
CA CYS A 458 -32.69 -7.76 27.38
C CYS A 458 -33.92 -7.36 26.54
N PRO A 459 -33.78 -7.16 25.21
CA PRO A 459 -34.92 -6.82 24.37
C PRO A 459 -35.79 -8.04 24.08
N ARG A 460 -37.10 -7.80 23.97
CA ARG A 460 -38.05 -8.74 23.34
C ARG A 460 -38.27 -8.35 21.87
N TYR A 461 -38.55 -9.32 21.02
CA TYR A 461 -38.76 -9.10 19.58
C TYR A 461 -40.14 -8.50 19.25
N LYS A 462 -41.21 -9.04 19.84
CA LYS A 462 -42.61 -8.64 19.61
C LYS A 462 -43.17 -7.77 20.74
N ASP A 463 -44.29 -7.10 20.49
CA ASP A 463 -44.99 -6.23 21.45
C ASP A 463 -45.50 -7.02 22.68
N VAL A 464 -45.92 -6.30 23.72
CA VAL A 464 -46.41 -6.81 25.01
C VAL A 464 -47.65 -7.67 24.87
N ALA A 465 -48.49 -7.39 23.87
CA ALA A 465 -49.70 -8.16 23.59
C ALA A 465 -49.39 -9.60 23.14
N ASP A 466 -48.21 -9.83 22.57
CA ASP A 466 -47.74 -11.16 22.19
C ASP A 466 -47.04 -11.88 23.36
N PRO A 467 -46.99 -13.22 23.34
CA PRO A 467 -46.10 -13.97 24.22
C PRO A 467 -44.65 -13.44 24.11
N PRO A 468 -43.88 -13.37 25.21
CA PRO A 468 -42.49 -12.94 25.17
C PRO A 468 -41.73 -13.72 24.10
N THR A 469 -41.30 -13.02 23.03
CA THR A 469 -40.64 -13.64 21.88
C THR A 469 -39.20 -13.17 21.84
N PHE A 470 -38.25 -14.10 21.78
CA PHE A 470 -36.82 -13.80 21.72
C PHE A 470 -36.29 -14.00 20.29
N LEU A 471 -35.58 -13.01 19.76
CA LEU A 471 -34.85 -13.14 18.50
C LEU A 471 -33.41 -13.54 18.81
N VAL A 472 -33.02 -14.74 18.37
CA VAL A 472 -31.71 -15.34 18.62
C VAL A 472 -30.96 -15.47 17.32
N ILE A 473 -29.73 -14.95 17.26
CA ILE A 473 -28.86 -15.10 16.10
C ILE A 473 -27.76 -16.10 16.44
N HIS A 474 -27.63 -17.13 15.63
CA HIS A 474 -26.56 -18.12 15.73
C HIS A 474 -25.58 -17.90 14.58
N LEU A 475 -24.51 -17.14 14.84
CA LEU A 475 -23.48 -16.81 13.84
C LEU A 475 -22.46 -17.94 13.71
N PHE A 476 -22.05 -18.23 12.47
CA PHE A 476 -21.14 -19.34 12.15
C PHE A 476 -21.70 -20.68 12.63
N SER A 477 -23.01 -20.88 12.38
CA SER A 477 -23.77 -22.00 12.91
C SER A 477 -23.33 -23.36 12.36
N GLY A 478 -22.54 -23.38 11.29
CA GLY A 478 -22.36 -24.57 10.47
C GLY A 478 -23.68 -24.98 9.80
N ARG A 479 -23.75 -26.24 9.37
CA ARG A 479 -24.96 -26.80 8.74
C ARG A 479 -26.07 -27.04 9.76
N ARG A 480 -27.32 -26.97 9.31
CA ARG A 480 -28.49 -27.38 10.10
C ARG A 480 -28.57 -28.91 10.20
N ARG A 481 -28.83 -29.41 11.40
CA ARG A 481 -29.03 -30.85 11.66
C ARG A 481 -29.94 -31.08 12.85
N LYS A 482 -30.47 -32.30 12.98
CA LYS A 482 -31.15 -32.73 14.20
C LYS A 482 -30.20 -32.61 15.39
N ASP A 483 -30.72 -32.19 16.53
CA ASP A 483 -29.96 -32.00 17.77
C ASP A 483 -28.87 -30.93 17.71
N ASP A 484 -28.92 -30.02 16.73
CA ASP A 484 -28.15 -28.78 16.78
C ASP A 484 -28.74 -27.77 17.77
N PHE A 485 -28.01 -26.67 18.03
CA PHE A 485 -28.44 -25.66 18.99
C PHE A 485 -29.82 -25.06 18.64
N HIS A 486 -30.09 -24.84 17.35
CA HIS A 486 -31.33 -24.26 16.87
C HIS A 486 -32.50 -25.24 17.14
N ASP A 487 -32.36 -26.49 16.74
CA ASP A 487 -33.38 -27.54 16.94
C ASP A 487 -33.66 -27.78 18.43
N ALA A 488 -32.60 -27.85 19.25
CA ALA A 488 -32.71 -28.00 20.70
C ALA A 488 -33.43 -26.81 21.36
N LEU A 489 -33.06 -25.58 21.02
CA LEU A 489 -33.67 -24.38 21.61
C LEU A 489 -35.14 -24.25 21.21
N LYS A 490 -35.49 -24.52 19.94
CA LYS A 490 -36.89 -24.55 19.49
C LYS A 490 -37.72 -25.60 20.24
N THR A 491 -37.14 -26.79 20.45
CA THR A 491 -37.82 -27.88 21.17
C THR A 491 -38.13 -27.48 22.62
N ILE A 492 -37.20 -26.82 23.31
CA ILE A 492 -37.42 -26.32 24.67
C ILE A 492 -38.44 -25.16 24.68
N ALA A 493 -38.35 -24.25 23.72
CA ALA A 493 -39.27 -23.10 23.61
C ALA A 493 -40.72 -23.54 23.41
N ALA A 494 -40.97 -24.63 22.67
CA ALA A 494 -42.31 -25.16 22.44
C ALA A 494 -43.04 -25.60 23.73
N GLN A 495 -42.29 -25.84 24.82
CA GLN A 495 -42.82 -26.23 26.13
C GLN A 495 -42.76 -25.08 27.15
N SER A 496 -42.40 -23.87 26.71
CA SER A 496 -42.14 -22.71 27.57
C SER A 496 -43.27 -21.69 27.49
N CYS A 497 -43.29 -20.75 28.44
CA CYS A 497 -44.23 -19.59 28.42
C CYS A 497 -43.74 -18.43 27.54
N TRP A 498 -42.74 -18.68 26.69
CA TRP A 498 -42.10 -17.72 25.79
C TRP A 498 -41.77 -18.40 24.46
N GLN A 499 -41.61 -17.61 23.40
CA GLN A 499 -41.34 -18.06 22.05
C GLN A 499 -39.92 -17.66 21.60
N VAL A 500 -39.41 -18.31 20.56
CA VAL A 500 -38.10 -18.01 19.97
C VAL A 500 -38.15 -17.99 18.45
N ILE A 501 -37.45 -17.04 17.85
CA ILE A 501 -37.07 -17.04 16.44
C ILE A 501 -35.55 -17.17 16.40
N VAL A 502 -35.05 -18.25 15.80
CA VAL A 502 -33.61 -18.49 15.70
C VAL A 502 -33.18 -18.30 14.25
N LEU A 503 -32.17 -17.48 14.02
CA LEU A 503 -31.53 -17.29 12.71
C LEU A 503 -30.17 -17.98 12.73
N SER A 504 -30.09 -19.17 12.15
CA SER A 504 -28.81 -19.88 11.97
C SER A 504 -28.09 -19.38 10.71
N MET A 505 -27.01 -18.63 10.91
CA MET A 505 -26.32 -17.89 9.87
C MET A 505 -24.98 -18.57 9.54
N ASP A 506 -24.95 -19.25 8.41
CA ASP A 506 -23.74 -19.81 7.80
C ASP A 506 -23.96 -20.02 6.31
N THR A 507 -22.91 -19.89 5.51
CA THR A 507 -22.92 -20.28 4.09
C THR A 507 -23.35 -21.74 3.88
N ALA A 508 -23.11 -22.62 4.87
CA ALA A 508 -23.61 -23.99 4.95
C ALA A 508 -25.15 -24.11 5.02
N VAL A 509 -25.82 -23.06 5.50
CA VAL A 509 -27.29 -22.97 5.56
C VAL A 509 -27.84 -22.27 4.32
N SER A 510 -27.25 -21.13 3.94
CA SER A 510 -27.63 -20.35 2.77
C SER A 510 -26.47 -19.51 2.27
N LEU A 511 -26.18 -19.55 0.96
CA LEU A 511 -25.18 -18.67 0.35
C LEU A 511 -25.60 -17.19 0.36
N GLU A 512 -26.90 -16.91 0.41
CA GLU A 512 -27.44 -15.55 0.41
C GLU A 512 -27.54 -15.01 1.85
N TYR A 513 -28.33 -15.67 2.69
CA TYR A 513 -28.58 -15.22 4.06
C TYR A 513 -27.40 -15.51 5.00
N GLY A 514 -26.61 -16.55 4.72
CA GLY A 514 -25.48 -16.96 5.55
C GLY A 514 -24.14 -16.32 5.20
N ASN A 515 -24.07 -15.44 4.19
CA ASN A 515 -22.84 -14.74 3.83
C ASN A 515 -22.53 -13.60 4.81
N LEU A 516 -21.71 -13.89 5.82
CA LEU A 516 -21.34 -12.95 6.88
C LEU A 516 -20.16 -12.02 6.53
N MET A 517 -19.71 -12.00 5.28
CA MET A 517 -18.61 -11.12 4.86
C MET A 517 -18.98 -9.65 5.00
N ILE A 518 -18.02 -8.81 5.40
CA ILE A 518 -18.23 -7.35 5.44
C ILE A 518 -18.64 -6.84 4.06
N GLY A 519 -19.74 -6.08 4.02
CA GLY A 519 -20.32 -5.55 2.79
C GLY A 519 -21.35 -6.48 2.12
N ALA A 520 -21.53 -7.71 2.62
CA ALA A 520 -22.63 -8.55 2.16
C ALA A 520 -24.00 -7.99 2.58
N PRO A 521 -25.06 -8.18 1.77
CA PRO A 521 -26.41 -7.73 2.11
C PRO A 521 -26.90 -8.30 3.45
N SER A 522 -26.70 -9.60 3.69
CA SER A 522 -27.11 -10.25 4.94
C SER A 522 -26.39 -9.71 6.17
N TRP A 523 -25.09 -9.44 6.09
CA TRP A 523 -24.37 -8.76 7.18
C TRP A 523 -24.89 -7.33 7.42
N SER A 524 -25.26 -6.61 6.36
CA SER A 524 -25.81 -5.25 6.46
C SER A 524 -27.17 -5.24 7.15
N SER A 525 -28.05 -6.20 6.81
CA SER A 525 -29.33 -6.40 7.51
C SER A 525 -29.11 -6.75 8.98
N LEU A 526 -28.15 -7.63 9.30
CA LEU A 526 -27.82 -7.96 10.68
C LEU A 526 -27.34 -6.74 11.47
N ILE A 527 -26.46 -5.90 10.90
CA ILE A 527 -26.01 -4.66 11.55
C ILE A 527 -27.23 -3.79 11.93
N ALA A 528 -28.18 -3.61 11.03
CA ALA A 528 -29.39 -2.84 11.30
C ALA A 528 -30.20 -3.43 12.46
N LEU A 529 -30.39 -4.75 12.49
CA LEU A 529 -31.12 -5.43 13.58
C LEU A 529 -30.44 -5.30 14.94
N TYR A 530 -29.10 -5.41 14.97
CA TYR A 530 -28.31 -5.22 16.18
C TYR A 530 -28.37 -3.77 16.66
N MET A 531 -28.17 -2.80 15.77
CA MET A 531 -28.18 -1.37 16.09
C MET A 531 -29.56 -0.86 16.54
N ASP A 532 -30.64 -1.47 16.05
CA ASP A 532 -32.00 -1.21 16.54
C ASP A 532 -32.26 -1.83 17.94
N GLY A 533 -31.31 -2.58 18.51
CA GLY A 533 -31.44 -3.20 19.83
C GLY A 533 -32.53 -4.26 19.91
N ARG A 534 -32.77 -5.01 18.82
CA ARG A 534 -33.85 -6.01 18.70
C ARG A 534 -33.43 -7.43 19.04
N VAL A 535 -32.14 -7.70 18.92
CA VAL A 535 -31.60 -9.06 19.08
C VAL A 535 -31.53 -9.38 20.56
N SER A 536 -32.27 -10.40 20.99
CA SER A 536 -32.33 -10.82 22.38
C SER A 536 -31.10 -11.60 22.82
N ALA A 537 -30.55 -12.40 21.91
CA ALA A 537 -29.39 -13.21 22.21
C ALA A 537 -28.56 -13.56 20.98
N THR A 538 -27.27 -13.75 21.17
CA THR A 538 -26.38 -14.28 20.14
C THR A 538 -25.52 -15.42 20.65
N LEU A 539 -25.45 -16.49 19.86
CA LEU A 539 -24.43 -17.54 19.96
C LEU A 539 -23.50 -17.40 18.77
N CYS A 540 -22.19 -17.41 18.96
CA CYS A 540 -21.25 -17.38 17.85
C CYS A 540 -20.02 -18.27 18.08
N GLY A 541 -19.48 -18.84 17.01
CA GLY A 541 -18.23 -19.60 17.03
C GLY A 541 -17.38 -19.24 15.81
N PRO A 542 -16.62 -18.12 15.85
CA PRO A 542 -15.88 -17.69 14.67
C PRO A 542 -14.88 -18.77 14.22
N PRO A 543 -14.64 -18.95 12.90
CA PRO A 543 -13.76 -20.01 12.41
C PRO A 543 -12.36 -19.98 13.04
N CYS A 544 -12.03 -21.05 13.77
CA CYS A 544 -10.79 -21.13 14.56
C CYS A 544 -9.56 -21.58 13.75
N GLU A 545 -9.70 -21.83 12.45
CA GLU A 545 -8.66 -22.48 11.64
C GLU A 545 -7.32 -21.73 11.68
N THR A 546 -7.34 -20.38 11.75
CA THR A 546 -6.12 -19.55 11.78
C THR A 546 -5.55 -19.30 13.19
N PHE A 547 -6.29 -19.67 14.24
CA PHE A 547 -5.91 -19.56 15.65
C PHE A 547 -5.66 -20.94 16.31
N SER A 548 -5.67 -22.01 15.52
CA SER A 548 -5.57 -23.37 16.04
C SER A 548 -4.14 -23.69 16.51
N GLU A 549 -4.02 -24.10 17.78
CA GLU A 549 -2.79 -24.61 18.38
C GLU A 549 -2.22 -25.81 17.62
N ALA A 550 -3.06 -26.58 16.93
CA ALA A 550 -2.63 -27.73 16.13
C ALA A 550 -1.65 -27.36 15.01
N ARG A 551 -1.62 -26.09 14.56
CA ARG A 551 -0.66 -25.59 13.54
C ARG A 551 0.79 -25.53 14.03
N PHE A 552 1.02 -25.63 15.34
CA PHE A 552 2.36 -25.67 15.94
C PHE A 552 2.91 -27.09 16.06
N THR A 553 2.19 -28.09 15.55
CA THR A 553 2.67 -29.47 15.48
C THR A 553 3.64 -29.61 14.31
N GLU A 554 4.78 -30.27 14.52
CA GLU A 554 5.74 -30.55 13.46
C GLU A 554 5.17 -31.50 12.41
N ALA A 555 5.64 -31.35 11.18
CA ALA A 555 5.27 -32.25 10.08
C ALA A 555 5.95 -33.61 10.30
N PRO A 556 5.23 -34.74 10.09
CA PRO A 556 5.87 -36.05 10.01
C PRO A 556 6.92 -36.09 8.90
N ASP A 557 7.97 -36.90 9.09
CA ASP A 557 9.06 -37.07 8.12
C ASP A 557 8.53 -37.38 6.72
N GLY A 558 9.05 -36.67 5.71
CA GLY A 558 8.68 -36.86 4.30
C GLY A 558 7.37 -36.17 3.85
N VAL A 559 6.66 -35.46 4.73
CA VAL A 559 5.43 -34.73 4.36
C VAL A 559 5.74 -33.27 3.99
N SER A 560 5.71 -32.97 2.70
CA SER A 560 5.97 -31.61 2.18
C SER A 560 4.81 -30.61 2.38
N ARG A 561 3.58 -31.10 2.61
CA ARG A 561 2.37 -30.27 2.76
C ARG A 561 1.81 -30.38 4.18
N TRP A 562 2.27 -29.51 5.06
CA TRP A 562 1.81 -29.41 6.45
C TRP A 562 1.41 -27.97 6.80
N PRO A 563 0.27 -27.74 7.49
CA PRO A 563 -0.17 -26.38 7.85
C PRO A 563 0.78 -25.75 8.86
N ARG A 564 1.44 -24.64 8.48
CA ARG A 564 2.26 -23.84 9.41
C ARG A 564 1.41 -22.90 10.28
N PRO A 565 1.97 -22.38 11.39
CA PRO A 565 1.39 -21.27 12.14
C PRO A 565 1.25 -20.02 11.27
N LEU A 566 0.13 -19.30 11.43
CA LEU A 566 -0.13 -18.06 10.68
C LEU A 566 -0.12 -16.80 11.55
N ARG A 567 -0.18 -16.97 12.87
CA ARG A 567 -0.30 -15.90 13.87
C ARG A 567 0.56 -16.27 15.08
N SER A 568 0.92 -15.28 15.87
CA SER A 568 1.48 -15.44 17.22
C SER A 568 0.70 -14.58 18.22
N MET A 569 0.98 -14.71 19.52
CA MET A 569 0.43 -13.82 20.55
C MET A 569 0.74 -12.35 20.30
N SER A 570 1.97 -12.05 19.86
CA SER A 570 2.42 -10.68 19.55
C SER A 570 1.91 -10.17 18.19
N ARG A 571 1.64 -11.08 17.25
CA ARG A 571 1.19 -10.78 15.88
C ARG A 571 -0.15 -11.44 15.58
N LEU A 572 -1.17 -11.01 16.31
CA LEU A 572 -2.50 -11.63 16.25
C LEU A 572 -3.15 -11.53 14.87
N PHE A 573 -2.77 -10.58 14.00
CA PHE A 573 -3.41 -10.39 12.69
C PHE A 573 -2.63 -11.01 11.50
N GLY A 574 -1.45 -11.59 11.75
CA GLY A 574 -0.68 -12.32 10.75
C GLY A 574 0.84 -12.14 10.90
N LEU A 575 1.60 -13.19 10.58
CA LEU A 575 3.06 -13.13 10.49
C LEU A 575 3.53 -12.34 9.25
N GLU A 576 4.80 -11.90 9.23
CA GLU A 576 5.37 -11.09 8.14
C GLU A 576 5.58 -11.87 6.84
N ASP A 577 5.99 -13.14 6.97
CA ASP A 577 6.39 -14.03 5.88
C ASP A 577 5.22 -14.76 5.21
N LEU A 578 3.98 -14.40 5.52
CA LEU A 578 2.80 -15.08 4.99
C LEU A 578 2.65 -14.94 3.47
N THR A 579 2.21 -16.01 2.82
CA THR A 579 1.78 -15.99 1.41
C THR A 579 0.49 -15.20 1.24
N MET A 580 0.16 -14.79 0.01
CA MET A 580 -1.11 -14.10 -0.28
C MET A 580 -2.35 -14.94 0.10
N ARG A 581 -2.27 -16.27 -0.02
CA ARG A 581 -3.35 -17.17 0.37
C ARG A 581 -3.54 -17.14 1.89
N GLU A 582 -2.46 -17.28 2.65
CA GLU A 582 -2.49 -17.25 4.11
C GLU A 582 -2.90 -15.88 4.65
N LEU A 583 -2.48 -14.79 4.00
CA LEU A 583 -2.93 -13.44 4.34
C LEU A 583 -4.45 -13.27 4.16
N ARG A 584 -5.02 -13.77 3.06
CA ARG A 584 -6.48 -13.75 2.85
C ARG A 584 -7.20 -14.55 3.92
N GLN A 585 -6.65 -15.72 4.28
CA GLN A 585 -7.20 -16.55 5.35
C GLN A 585 -7.17 -15.82 6.70
N CYS A 586 -6.06 -15.13 7.01
CA CYS A 586 -5.95 -14.30 8.21
C CYS A 586 -6.91 -13.11 8.19
N ALA A 587 -7.10 -12.47 7.04
CA ALA A 587 -8.04 -11.35 6.89
C ALA A 587 -9.48 -11.77 7.22
N VAL A 588 -9.95 -12.87 6.61
CA VAL A 588 -11.29 -13.42 6.86
C VAL A 588 -11.45 -13.82 8.33
N GLY A 589 -10.49 -14.58 8.88
CA GLY A 589 -10.54 -15.00 10.28
C GLY A 589 -10.53 -13.84 11.27
N SER A 590 -9.78 -12.76 10.96
CA SER A 590 -9.75 -11.55 11.80
C SER A 590 -11.07 -10.78 11.73
N SER A 591 -11.66 -10.67 10.53
CA SER A 591 -12.97 -10.04 10.32
C SER A 591 -14.03 -10.73 11.16
N PHE A 592 -14.19 -12.05 11.02
CA PHE A 592 -15.20 -12.82 11.74
C PHE A 592 -15.02 -12.77 13.26
N PHE A 593 -13.78 -12.87 13.75
CA PHE A 593 -13.48 -12.67 15.16
C PHE A 593 -13.95 -11.28 15.65
N LEU A 594 -13.57 -10.21 14.95
CA LEU A 594 -13.91 -8.85 15.36
C LEU A 594 -15.40 -8.52 15.20
N GLN A 595 -16.09 -9.15 14.24
CA GLN A 595 -17.55 -9.08 14.11
C GLN A 595 -18.23 -9.70 15.35
N CYS A 596 -17.73 -10.82 15.88
CA CYS A 596 -18.23 -11.36 17.15
C CYS A 596 -18.00 -10.41 18.33
N VAL A 597 -16.83 -9.78 18.43
CA VAL A 597 -16.53 -8.77 19.46
C VAL A 597 -17.47 -7.58 19.35
N TRP A 598 -17.72 -7.11 18.12
CA TRP A 598 -18.65 -6.03 17.86
C TRP A 598 -20.08 -6.39 18.30
N VAL A 599 -20.55 -7.59 17.98
CA VAL A 599 -21.87 -8.06 18.42
C VAL A 599 -21.97 -8.16 19.95
N LEU A 600 -20.91 -8.64 20.63
CA LEU A 600 -20.86 -8.61 22.09
C LEU A 600 -21.02 -7.17 22.62
N CYS A 601 -20.32 -6.21 22.03
CA CYS A 601 -20.41 -4.81 22.44
C CYS A 601 -21.81 -4.21 22.19
N ILE A 602 -22.51 -4.65 21.15
CA ILE A 602 -23.93 -4.31 20.95
C ILE A 602 -24.79 -4.86 22.08
N HIS A 603 -24.62 -6.12 22.50
CA HIS A 603 -25.37 -6.67 23.63
C HIS A 603 -25.02 -6.03 24.97
N ILE A 604 -23.80 -5.53 25.14
CA ILE A 604 -23.42 -4.72 26.29
C ILE A 604 -24.17 -3.38 26.25
N ALA A 605 -24.15 -2.68 25.11
CA ALA A 605 -24.74 -1.35 24.96
C ALA A 605 -26.28 -1.33 24.95
N TYR A 606 -26.90 -2.29 24.26
CA TYR A 606 -28.34 -2.33 24.02
C TYR A 606 -29.07 -3.43 24.79
N GLY A 607 -28.35 -4.26 25.53
CA GLY A 607 -28.89 -5.37 26.31
C GLY A 607 -29.06 -6.66 25.51
N GLY A 608 -29.21 -7.77 26.21
CA GLY A 608 -29.36 -9.11 25.64
C GLY A 608 -28.33 -10.09 26.19
N LEU A 609 -28.34 -11.30 25.66
CA LEU A 609 -27.45 -12.38 26.08
C LEU A 609 -26.40 -12.65 25.00
N PHE A 610 -25.18 -13.00 25.38
CA PHE A 610 -24.15 -13.36 24.40
C PHE A 610 -23.32 -14.55 24.89
N VAL A 611 -23.06 -15.49 23.98
CA VAL A 611 -22.14 -16.60 24.19
C VAL A 611 -21.25 -16.75 22.95
N ALA A 612 -19.94 -16.74 23.14
CA ALA A 612 -18.98 -17.09 22.09
C ALA A 612 -18.20 -18.36 22.45
N GLU A 613 -18.07 -19.27 21.48
CA GLU A 613 -17.23 -20.46 21.56
C GLU A 613 -15.96 -20.29 20.72
N HIS A 614 -14.84 -20.74 21.27
CA HIS A 614 -13.59 -20.90 20.53
C HIS A 614 -12.66 -21.84 21.34
N PRO A 615 -11.63 -22.46 20.73
CA PRO A 615 -10.57 -23.15 21.47
C PRO A 615 -10.11 -22.39 22.72
N ALA A 616 -9.91 -23.10 23.83
CA ALA A 616 -9.44 -22.51 25.09
C ALA A 616 -8.08 -21.83 24.93
N LEU A 617 -7.67 -21.06 25.94
CA LEU A 617 -6.32 -20.50 25.98
C LEU A 617 -5.29 -21.64 25.84
N PRO A 618 -4.30 -21.49 24.93
CA PRO A 618 -3.25 -22.48 24.76
C PRO A 618 -2.38 -22.57 26.02
N HIS A 619 -1.73 -23.71 26.23
CA HIS A 619 -0.83 -23.90 27.37
C HIS A 619 0.42 -23.02 27.24
N ASP A 620 0.90 -22.85 26.00
CA ASP A 620 2.01 -21.98 25.64
C ASP A 620 1.48 -20.58 25.34
N THR A 621 1.92 -19.60 26.13
CA THR A 621 1.44 -18.22 26.09
C THR A 621 1.88 -17.45 24.84
N GLU A 622 2.86 -17.94 24.09
CA GLU A 622 3.29 -17.32 22.83
C GLU A 622 2.38 -17.67 21.65
N ARG A 623 1.50 -18.68 21.83
CA ARG A 623 0.57 -19.14 20.80
C ARG A 623 -0.65 -18.21 20.70
N PRO A 624 -1.19 -17.99 19.49
CA PRO A 624 -2.28 -17.05 19.28
C PRO A 624 -3.59 -17.58 19.86
N SER A 625 -4.33 -16.72 20.55
CA SER A 625 -5.71 -16.99 20.96
C SER A 625 -6.53 -15.71 20.91
N ILE A 626 -7.76 -15.80 20.41
CA ILE A 626 -8.67 -14.64 20.41
C ILE A 626 -8.95 -14.15 21.84
N TRP A 627 -8.90 -15.04 22.83
CA TRP A 627 -9.12 -14.72 24.24
C TRP A 627 -7.99 -13.86 24.82
N SER A 628 -6.77 -14.03 24.32
CA SER A 628 -5.61 -13.21 24.71
C SER A 628 -5.54 -11.85 24.00
N SER A 629 -6.49 -11.56 23.09
CA SER A 629 -6.49 -10.31 22.35
C SER A 629 -6.73 -9.11 23.28
N PRO A 630 -6.09 -7.94 23.02
CA PRO A 630 -6.23 -6.78 23.89
C PRO A 630 -7.69 -6.33 24.08
N ILE A 631 -8.51 -6.45 23.03
CA ILE A 631 -9.91 -6.05 23.10
C ILE A 631 -10.75 -6.99 23.99
N ILE A 632 -10.51 -8.30 23.95
CA ILE A 632 -11.19 -9.24 24.86
C ILE A 632 -10.71 -9.03 26.30
N GLN A 633 -9.41 -8.80 26.50
CA GLN A 633 -8.85 -8.54 27.84
C GLN A 633 -9.40 -7.25 28.45
N LEU A 634 -9.62 -6.20 27.64
CA LEU A 634 -10.33 -5.00 28.06
C LEU A 634 -11.78 -5.33 28.47
N LEU A 635 -12.53 -6.02 27.63
CA LEU A 635 -13.93 -6.34 27.88
C LEU A 635 -14.12 -7.26 29.10
N LEU A 636 -13.17 -8.14 29.41
CA LEU A 636 -13.19 -9.01 30.60
C LEU A 636 -13.08 -8.25 31.93
N GLN A 637 -12.82 -6.93 31.90
CA GLN A 637 -12.93 -6.07 33.08
C GLN A 637 -14.40 -5.80 33.48
N LEU A 638 -15.36 -6.07 32.58
CA LEU A 638 -16.79 -5.90 32.85
C LEU A 638 -17.28 -7.01 33.81
N PRO A 639 -18.08 -6.67 34.84
CA PRO A 639 -18.44 -7.61 35.90
C PRO A 639 -19.30 -8.79 35.41
N ASP A 640 -20.13 -8.58 34.40
CA ASP A 640 -21.07 -9.60 33.88
C ASP A 640 -20.51 -10.38 32.67
N LEU A 641 -19.23 -10.16 32.31
CA LEU A 641 -18.56 -10.89 31.25
C LEU A 641 -17.59 -11.92 31.84
N HIS A 642 -17.80 -13.19 31.55
CA HIS A 642 -16.97 -14.27 32.06
C HIS A 642 -16.47 -15.20 30.96
N LEU A 643 -15.19 -15.57 31.02
CA LEU A 643 -14.61 -16.62 30.20
C LEU A 643 -14.56 -17.92 31.00
N HIS A 644 -15.34 -18.92 30.58
CA HIS A 644 -15.39 -20.23 31.20
C HIS A 644 -14.63 -21.26 30.37
N HIS A 645 -13.91 -22.16 31.05
CA HIS A 645 -13.16 -23.23 30.41
C HIS A 645 -13.89 -24.55 30.62
N VAL A 646 -14.30 -25.19 29.53
CA VAL A 646 -15.03 -26.47 29.54
C VAL A 646 -14.33 -27.49 28.65
N ALA A 647 -14.61 -28.76 28.91
CA ALA A 647 -14.12 -29.86 28.09
C ALA A 647 -15.29 -30.59 27.44
N GLN A 648 -15.37 -30.55 26.10
CA GLN A 648 -16.57 -31.00 25.36
C GLN A 648 -16.88 -32.50 25.53
N TYR A 649 -15.93 -33.33 25.98
CA TYR A 649 -16.17 -34.77 26.20
C TYR A 649 -17.27 -35.06 27.22
N ARG A 650 -17.50 -34.13 28.17
CA ARG A 650 -18.60 -34.21 29.15
C ARG A 650 -19.98 -34.14 28.51
N TRP A 651 -20.04 -33.81 27.22
CA TRP A 651 -21.25 -33.74 26.41
C TRP A 651 -21.10 -34.53 25.10
N GLY A 652 -20.29 -35.58 25.09
CA GLY A 652 -20.26 -36.56 23.99
C GLY A 652 -19.20 -36.31 22.91
N ALA A 653 -18.20 -35.45 23.14
CA ALA A 653 -17.05 -35.37 22.25
C ALA A 653 -16.11 -36.59 22.44
N GLU A 654 -15.66 -37.18 21.34
CA GLU A 654 -14.81 -38.38 21.32
C GLU A 654 -13.33 -38.10 21.68
N ALA A 655 -12.91 -36.83 21.65
CA ALA A 655 -11.56 -36.40 22.01
C ALA A 655 -11.59 -35.27 23.05
N VAL A 656 -10.46 -35.07 23.75
CA VAL A 656 -10.30 -33.94 24.66
C VAL A 656 -10.20 -32.66 23.84
N LYS A 657 -11.26 -31.85 23.85
CA LYS A 657 -11.33 -30.53 23.22
C LYS A 657 -11.55 -29.46 24.30
N PRO A 658 -10.46 -28.83 24.78
CA PRO A 658 -10.55 -27.67 25.66
C PRO A 658 -11.18 -26.50 24.91
N THR A 659 -12.29 -25.98 25.45
CA THR A 659 -13.09 -24.93 24.84
C THR A 659 -13.25 -23.77 25.81
N GLY A 660 -13.03 -22.55 25.33
CA GLY A 660 -13.42 -21.33 26.01
C GLY A 660 -14.84 -20.94 25.61
N LEU A 661 -15.65 -20.58 26.60
CA LEU A 661 -16.99 -20.01 26.43
C LEU A 661 -16.99 -18.62 27.06
N LEU A 662 -17.00 -17.58 26.24
CA LEU A 662 -17.14 -16.19 26.69
C LEU A 662 -18.63 -15.86 26.80
N VAL A 663 -19.08 -15.48 27.99
CA VAL A 663 -20.50 -15.40 28.33
C VAL A 663 -20.82 -14.05 28.96
N TRP A 664 -21.85 -13.40 28.43
CA TRP A 664 -22.36 -12.10 28.88
C TRP A 664 -23.78 -12.22 29.43
N ALA A 665 -24.05 -11.58 30.57
CA ALA A 665 -25.39 -11.42 31.16
C ALA A 665 -26.12 -12.76 31.47
N MET A 666 -25.36 -13.82 31.75
CA MET A 666 -25.89 -15.14 32.14
C MET A 666 -25.18 -15.69 33.39
N PRO A 667 -25.46 -15.15 34.59
CA PRO A 667 -24.69 -15.46 35.81
C PRO A 667 -24.76 -16.94 36.23
N PHE A 668 -25.78 -17.69 35.81
CA PHE A 668 -25.93 -19.12 36.11
C PHE A 668 -25.53 -20.04 34.95
N PHE A 669 -24.89 -19.51 33.89
CA PHE A 669 -24.62 -20.24 32.65
C PHE A 669 -23.90 -21.57 32.89
N CYS A 670 -22.79 -21.57 33.63
CA CYS A 670 -22.07 -22.82 33.91
C CYS A 670 -22.93 -23.82 34.66
N LYS A 671 -23.67 -23.39 35.68
CA LYS A 671 -24.57 -24.29 36.41
C LYS A 671 -25.57 -24.95 35.46
N ASP A 672 -26.27 -24.16 34.65
CA ASP A 672 -27.29 -24.64 33.72
C ASP A 672 -26.72 -25.53 32.60
N LEU A 673 -25.48 -25.27 32.18
CA LEU A 673 -24.75 -26.09 31.20
C LEU A 673 -24.37 -27.46 31.78
N TYR A 674 -23.81 -27.48 32.99
CA TYR A 674 -23.36 -28.71 33.65
C TYR A 674 -24.52 -29.58 34.17
N GLU A 675 -25.72 -29.02 34.38
CA GLU A 675 -26.94 -29.80 34.63
C GLU A 675 -27.28 -30.78 33.49
N LYS A 676 -26.77 -30.53 32.27
CA LYS A 676 -26.92 -31.41 31.11
C LYS A 676 -25.66 -32.19 30.76
N ALA A 677 -24.65 -32.20 31.63
CA ALA A 677 -23.47 -33.03 31.43
C ALA A 677 -23.82 -34.52 31.56
N LEU A 678 -23.18 -35.35 30.73
CA LEU A 678 -23.33 -36.80 30.78
C LEU A 678 -22.64 -37.35 32.04
N SER A 679 -23.34 -38.20 32.80
CA SER A 679 -22.80 -38.87 33.98
C SER A 679 -21.95 -40.09 33.59
N GLY A 680 -20.90 -40.37 34.36
CA GLY A 680 -20.08 -41.58 34.18
C GLY A 680 -19.15 -41.61 32.96
N VAL A 681 -19.02 -40.51 32.20
CA VAL A 681 -18.16 -40.48 31.01
C VAL A 681 -16.68 -40.34 31.41
N ALA A 682 -15.86 -41.30 30.99
CA ALA A 682 -14.41 -41.25 31.17
C ALA A 682 -13.77 -40.19 30.26
N LYS A 683 -12.74 -39.50 30.74
CA LYS A 683 -11.98 -38.52 29.94
C LYS A 683 -11.28 -39.27 28.79
N PRO A 684 -11.52 -38.91 27.52
CA PRO A 684 -10.81 -39.53 26.40
C PRO A 684 -9.29 -39.35 26.53
N THR A 685 -8.51 -40.33 26.07
CA THR A 685 -7.04 -40.24 25.99
C THR A 685 -6.56 -39.68 24.65
N THR A 686 -7.42 -39.73 23.64
CA THR A 686 -7.13 -39.28 22.27
C THR A 686 -7.15 -37.76 22.16
N VAL A 687 -6.08 -37.19 21.60
CA VAL A 687 -5.99 -35.77 21.22
C VAL A 687 -6.29 -35.66 19.72
N ALA A 688 -7.11 -34.69 19.32
CA ALA A 688 -7.54 -34.53 17.92
C ALA A 688 -6.47 -33.90 17.00
N ILE A 689 -5.19 -34.24 17.14
CA ILE A 689 -4.07 -33.68 16.37
C ILE A 689 -3.54 -34.75 15.39
N GLY A 690 -3.18 -34.34 14.18
CA GLY A 690 -2.61 -35.24 13.15
C GLY A 690 -3.60 -35.64 12.04
N LYS A 691 -3.19 -36.62 11.23
CA LYS A 691 -4.02 -37.23 10.17
C LYS A 691 -4.38 -38.67 10.55
N ASP A 692 -5.58 -39.11 10.19
CA ASP A 692 -6.00 -40.50 10.30
C ASP A 692 -5.32 -41.38 9.24
N VAL A 693 -5.51 -42.70 9.33
CA VAL A 693 -4.97 -43.70 8.39
C VAL A 693 -5.41 -43.49 6.92
N GLN A 694 -6.40 -42.61 6.69
CA GLN A 694 -6.90 -42.24 5.36
C GLN A 694 -6.37 -40.88 4.89
N GLY A 695 -5.43 -40.28 5.62
CA GLY A 695 -4.81 -38.99 5.28
C GLY A 695 -5.67 -37.77 5.61
N ARG A 696 -6.80 -37.92 6.30
CA ARG A 696 -7.69 -36.81 6.70
C ARG A 696 -7.28 -36.27 8.06
N PHE A 697 -7.32 -34.96 8.24
CA PHE A 697 -7.02 -34.37 9.56
C PHE A 697 -8.02 -34.84 10.61
N CYS A 698 -7.53 -35.35 11.74
CA CYS A 698 -8.35 -35.80 12.87
C CYS A 698 -9.20 -34.67 13.48
N THR A 699 -8.78 -33.41 13.29
CA THR A 699 -9.55 -32.20 13.66
C THR A 699 -10.84 -32.04 12.86
N ALA A 700 -10.95 -32.60 11.64
CA ALA A 700 -12.09 -32.38 10.76
C ALA A 700 -13.39 -32.97 11.33
N ARG A 701 -13.31 -34.13 12.00
CA ARG A 701 -14.46 -34.79 12.66
C ARG A 701 -14.99 -34.02 13.87
N HIS A 702 -14.20 -33.09 14.40
CA HIS A 702 -14.48 -32.32 15.61
C HIS A 702 -14.91 -30.87 15.32
N LYS A 703 -15.20 -30.54 14.06
CA LYS A 703 -15.70 -29.22 13.65
C LYS A 703 -17.17 -29.00 14.02
N GLU A 704 -17.96 -30.07 14.14
CA GLU A 704 -19.34 -30.01 14.60
C GLU A 704 -19.42 -30.29 16.10
N TYR A 705 -20.27 -29.56 16.80
CA TYR A 705 -20.53 -29.79 18.21
C TYR A 705 -21.29 -31.10 18.44
N PRO A 706 -20.99 -31.87 19.49
CA PRO A 706 -21.85 -33.00 19.86
C PRO A 706 -23.29 -32.54 20.14
N GLY A 707 -24.29 -33.37 19.78
CA GLY A 707 -25.71 -33.11 20.07
C GLY A 707 -26.00 -32.77 21.54
N PRO A 708 -25.45 -33.53 22.52
CA PRO A 708 -25.65 -33.18 23.94
C PRO A 708 -25.04 -31.84 24.34
N PHE A 709 -23.96 -31.40 23.67
CA PHE A 709 -23.34 -30.10 23.94
C PHE A 709 -24.22 -28.96 23.42
N CYS A 710 -24.75 -29.10 22.20
CA CYS A 710 -25.76 -28.18 21.64
C CYS A 710 -26.97 -28.05 22.57
N HIS A 711 -27.49 -29.17 23.07
CA HIS A 711 -28.60 -29.19 24.02
C HIS A 711 -28.28 -28.51 25.35
N ALA A 712 -27.07 -28.70 25.87
CA ALA A 712 -26.64 -28.05 27.11
C ALA A 712 -26.58 -26.53 26.95
N ILE A 713 -26.04 -26.03 25.84
CA ILE A 713 -26.01 -24.58 25.56
C ILE A 713 -27.44 -24.04 25.38
N ALA A 714 -28.27 -24.73 24.59
CA ALA A 714 -29.68 -24.36 24.41
C ALA A 714 -30.45 -24.32 25.74
N HIS A 715 -30.20 -25.28 26.63
CA HIS A 715 -30.76 -25.31 27.97
C HIS A 715 -30.34 -24.08 28.80
N ALA A 716 -29.06 -23.71 28.78
CA ALA A 716 -28.59 -22.52 29.50
C ALA A 716 -29.27 -21.23 29.01
N PHE A 717 -29.43 -21.05 27.69
CA PHE A 717 -30.21 -19.93 27.13
C PHE A 717 -31.68 -19.97 27.59
N ALA A 718 -32.33 -21.14 27.51
CA ALA A 718 -33.73 -21.30 27.89
C ALA A 718 -33.98 -21.01 29.39
N GLN A 719 -33.08 -21.44 30.27
CA GLN A 719 -33.15 -21.12 31.69
C GLN A 719 -33.01 -19.63 31.93
N GLN A 720 -32.08 -18.96 31.24
CA GLN A 720 -31.92 -17.52 31.36
C GLN A 720 -33.15 -16.75 30.83
N PHE A 721 -33.69 -17.11 29.68
CA PHE A 721 -34.95 -16.52 29.17
C PHE A 721 -36.10 -16.69 30.15
N THR A 722 -36.23 -17.86 30.75
CA THR A 722 -37.27 -18.13 31.76
C THR A 722 -37.11 -17.23 32.99
N ARG A 723 -35.87 -16.96 33.43
CA ARG A 723 -35.60 -16.02 34.53
C ARG A 723 -35.94 -14.59 34.15
N LEU A 724 -35.56 -14.13 32.96
CA LEU A 724 -35.85 -12.79 32.47
C LEU A 724 -37.37 -12.52 32.40
N VAL A 725 -38.15 -13.49 31.89
CA VAL A 725 -39.61 -13.40 31.86
C VAL A 725 -40.19 -13.35 33.28
N ARG A 726 -39.75 -14.25 34.18
CA ARG A 726 -40.25 -14.31 35.56
C ARG A 726 -39.95 -13.04 36.37
N ARG A 727 -38.83 -12.38 36.11
CA ARG A 727 -38.40 -11.15 36.81
C ARG A 727 -38.89 -9.87 36.14
N ASN A 728 -39.57 -9.97 35.00
CA ASN A 728 -39.99 -8.81 34.19
C ASN A 728 -38.81 -7.88 33.82
N GLU A 729 -37.66 -8.47 33.47
CA GLU A 729 -36.41 -7.76 33.13
C GLU A 729 -36.27 -7.50 31.62
N LEU A 730 -37.39 -7.51 30.88
CA LEU A 730 -37.41 -7.31 29.43
C LEU A 730 -37.64 -5.84 29.06
N ARG A 731 -36.97 -5.37 28.00
CA ARG A 731 -37.22 -4.07 27.38
C ARG A 731 -38.17 -4.21 26.20
N HIS A 732 -39.09 -3.24 26.04
CA HIS A 732 -39.97 -3.15 24.88
C HIS A 732 -39.19 -2.87 23.58
N PRO A 733 -39.59 -3.46 22.44
CA PRO A 733 -38.95 -3.20 21.18
C PRO A 733 -39.35 -1.83 20.63
N SER A 734 -38.45 -1.22 19.88
CA SER A 734 -38.80 -0.16 18.93
C SER A 734 -39.77 -0.70 17.86
N PRO A 735 -40.62 0.10 17.19
CA PRO A 735 -41.48 -0.38 16.09
C PRO A 735 -40.63 -1.03 14.98
N VAL A 736 -40.93 -2.26 14.56
CA VAL A 736 -40.18 -2.97 13.49
C VAL A 736 -40.59 -2.41 12.13
N GLN A 737 -39.62 -2.09 11.27
CA GLN A 737 -39.92 -1.69 9.90
C GLN A 737 -40.43 -2.89 9.09
N PRO A 738 -41.43 -2.73 8.20
CA PRO A 738 -42.00 -3.85 7.44
C PRO A 738 -40.95 -4.69 6.69
N GLU A 739 -39.98 -4.03 6.06
CA GLU A 739 -38.88 -4.68 5.31
C GLU A 739 -37.98 -5.53 6.23
N GLN A 740 -37.69 -5.07 7.44
CA GLN A 740 -36.90 -5.83 8.41
C GLN A 740 -37.64 -7.08 8.87
N ASN A 741 -38.96 -6.98 9.10
CA ASN A 741 -39.78 -8.12 9.52
C ASN A 741 -39.92 -9.17 8.40
N GLU A 742 -40.04 -8.73 7.15
CA GLU A 742 -40.02 -9.61 5.98
C GLU A 742 -38.68 -10.33 5.85
N TRP A 743 -37.56 -9.60 5.98
CA TRP A 743 -36.24 -10.19 5.93
C TRP A 743 -36.02 -11.24 7.03
N ILE A 744 -36.42 -10.94 8.28
CA ILE A 744 -36.34 -11.89 9.41
C ILE A 744 -37.17 -13.13 9.12
N SER A 745 -38.39 -12.97 8.60
CA SER A 745 -39.29 -14.08 8.30
C SER A 745 -38.68 -15.01 7.23
N SER A 746 -38.13 -14.44 6.17
CA SER A 746 -37.46 -15.19 5.11
C SER A 746 -36.19 -15.89 5.59
N ALA A 747 -35.36 -15.18 6.36
CA ALA A 747 -34.15 -15.75 6.97
C ALA A 747 -34.49 -16.89 7.94
N ALA A 748 -35.52 -16.73 8.77
CA ALA A 748 -35.99 -17.75 9.70
C ALA A 748 -36.46 -19.00 8.97
N ALA A 749 -37.31 -18.85 7.95
CA ALA A 749 -37.85 -19.95 7.16
C ALA A 749 -36.74 -20.79 6.49
N ILE A 750 -35.74 -20.13 5.90
CA ILE A 750 -34.59 -20.82 5.29
C ILE A 750 -33.73 -21.48 6.36
N SER A 751 -33.47 -20.77 7.47
CA SER A 751 -32.61 -21.26 8.52
C SER A 751 -33.23 -22.41 9.32
N GLU A 752 -34.55 -22.64 9.23
CA GLU A 752 -35.30 -23.68 9.95
C GLU A 752 -35.14 -25.08 9.32
N VAL A 753 -34.87 -25.16 8.02
CA VAL A 753 -34.81 -26.42 7.28
C VAL A 753 -33.61 -27.28 7.72
N ILE A 754 -33.89 -28.47 8.26
CA ILE A 754 -32.90 -29.52 8.49
C ILE A 754 -32.75 -30.34 7.21
N ARG A 755 -31.53 -30.39 6.67
CA ARG A 755 -31.22 -31.17 5.47
C ARG A 755 -30.49 -32.45 5.89
N CYS A 756 -31.23 -33.54 6.00
CA CYS A 756 -30.74 -34.85 6.46
C CYS A 756 -29.66 -35.45 5.52
N ASP A 757 -29.68 -35.02 4.26
CA ASP A 757 -28.84 -35.41 3.12
C ASP A 757 -27.81 -34.34 2.74
N ALA A 758 -27.76 -33.19 3.43
CA ALA A 758 -26.70 -32.19 3.28
C ALA A 758 -25.38 -32.74 3.84
N ASN A 759 -24.84 -33.73 3.14
CA ASN A 759 -23.42 -33.96 3.08
C ASN A 759 -22.77 -32.72 2.46
N TRP A 760 -21.58 -32.41 2.97
CA TRP A 760 -20.59 -31.46 2.44
C TRP A 760 -21.12 -30.61 1.28
N LEU A 761 -21.41 -29.33 1.53
CA LEU A 761 -21.54 -28.36 0.44
C LEU A 761 -20.41 -28.59 -0.58
N PRO A 762 -20.66 -28.35 -1.88
CA PRO A 762 -19.73 -28.64 -2.95
C PRO A 762 -18.31 -28.23 -2.57
N ASP A 763 -17.40 -29.20 -2.59
CA ASP A 763 -16.00 -28.96 -2.32
C ASP A 763 -15.51 -27.95 -3.36
N PHE A 764 -14.89 -26.86 -2.88
CA PHE A 764 -14.29 -25.87 -3.75
C PHE A 764 -12.78 -25.84 -3.52
N GLN A 765 -12.03 -25.93 -4.61
CA GLN A 765 -10.58 -25.89 -4.61
C GLN A 765 -10.10 -24.71 -5.45
N VAL A 766 -8.95 -24.15 -5.12
CA VAL A 766 -8.32 -23.09 -5.92
C VAL A 766 -7.02 -23.66 -6.51
N ASP A 767 -6.85 -23.59 -7.82
CA ASP A 767 -5.63 -24.08 -8.49
C ASP A 767 -4.44 -23.12 -8.31
N ASN A 768 -3.26 -23.55 -8.77
CA ASN A 768 -2.01 -22.81 -8.62
C ASN A 768 -1.94 -21.48 -9.36
N VAL A 769 -2.92 -21.18 -10.22
CA VAL A 769 -3.05 -19.92 -10.94
C VAL A 769 -4.16 -19.03 -10.36
N GLY A 770 -4.85 -19.51 -9.32
CA GLY A 770 -5.89 -18.79 -8.60
C GLY A 770 -7.30 -19.03 -9.11
N ASN A 771 -7.53 -19.98 -10.03
CA ASN A 771 -8.87 -20.30 -10.52
C ASN A 771 -9.62 -21.11 -9.46
N ALA A 772 -10.89 -20.81 -9.23
CA ALA A 772 -11.74 -21.58 -8.34
C ALA A 772 -12.44 -22.71 -9.10
N TRP A 773 -12.47 -23.89 -8.49
CA TRP A 773 -13.13 -25.09 -8.98
C TRP A 773 -14.21 -25.47 -7.97
N VAL A 774 -15.40 -25.79 -8.44
CA VAL A 774 -16.55 -26.13 -7.59
C VAL A 774 -17.16 -27.42 -8.11
N ALA A 775 -17.28 -28.44 -7.25
CA ALA A 775 -17.89 -29.72 -7.62
C ALA A 775 -19.10 -30.01 -6.74
N GLY A 776 -20.24 -30.30 -7.35
CA GLY A 776 -21.49 -30.61 -6.63
C GLY A 776 -22.37 -31.59 -7.39
N PHE A 777 -23.66 -31.56 -7.12
CA PHE A 777 -24.66 -32.30 -7.87
C PHE A 777 -25.88 -31.43 -8.19
N THR A 778 -26.58 -31.74 -9.27
CA THR A 778 -27.77 -31.02 -9.73
C THR A 778 -28.85 -32.00 -10.17
N GLY A 779 -30.11 -31.70 -9.85
CA GLY A 779 -31.28 -32.47 -10.29
C GLY A 779 -31.85 -32.02 -11.64
N SER A 780 -31.16 -31.14 -12.35
CA SER A 780 -31.60 -30.56 -13.63
C SER A 780 -30.43 -30.33 -14.58
N SER A 781 -30.76 -30.03 -15.84
CA SER A 781 -29.78 -29.62 -16.86
C SER A 781 -29.14 -28.28 -16.48
N LEU A 782 -27.81 -28.25 -16.36
CA LEU A 782 -27.02 -27.09 -15.95
C LEU A 782 -26.09 -26.63 -17.08
N ASP A 783 -26.13 -25.34 -17.42
CA ASP A 783 -25.34 -24.75 -18.52
C ASP A 783 -25.42 -25.51 -19.85
N GLY A 784 -26.62 -25.99 -20.20
CA GLY A 784 -26.87 -26.71 -21.45
C GLY A 784 -26.39 -28.17 -21.46
N HIS A 785 -25.92 -28.71 -20.34
CA HIS A 785 -25.64 -30.14 -20.20
C HIS A 785 -26.90 -30.93 -19.82
N THR A 786 -27.09 -32.10 -20.44
CA THR A 786 -28.24 -32.97 -20.18
C THR A 786 -28.13 -33.67 -18.82
N ASN A 787 -29.20 -33.64 -18.03
CA ASN A 787 -29.34 -34.47 -16.84
C ASN A 787 -29.65 -35.93 -17.25
N ALA A 788 -28.79 -36.87 -16.86
CA ALA A 788 -28.89 -38.29 -17.21
C ALA A 788 -29.80 -39.09 -16.27
N GLY A 789 -29.91 -38.68 -15.01
CA GLY A 789 -30.65 -39.40 -13.96
C GLY A 789 -31.42 -38.47 -13.03
N TYR A 790 -31.48 -38.83 -11.75
CA TYR A 790 -32.13 -37.99 -10.73
C TYR A 790 -31.23 -36.82 -10.35
N ASN A 791 -30.03 -37.10 -9.85
CA ASN A 791 -29.00 -36.11 -9.56
C ASN A 791 -27.75 -36.47 -10.36
N ASP A 792 -27.19 -35.51 -11.08
CA ASP A 792 -25.92 -35.66 -11.78
C ASP A 792 -24.83 -34.86 -11.08
N ILE A 793 -23.58 -35.33 -11.13
CA ILE A 793 -22.45 -34.52 -10.68
C ILE A 793 -22.21 -33.35 -11.63
N PHE A 794 -21.82 -32.19 -11.09
CA PHE A 794 -21.31 -31.09 -11.87
C PHE A 794 -19.92 -30.65 -11.37
N LEU A 795 -19.12 -30.11 -12.28
CA LEU A 795 -17.85 -29.44 -12.02
C LEU A 795 -17.86 -28.09 -12.75
N MET A 796 -17.54 -27.02 -12.04
CA MET A 796 -17.43 -25.66 -12.55
C MET A 796 -16.03 -25.12 -12.34
N LYS A 797 -15.56 -24.29 -13.27
CA LYS A 797 -14.31 -23.54 -13.14
C LYS A 797 -14.57 -22.05 -13.30
N PHE A 798 -13.95 -21.25 -12.44
CA PHE A 798 -13.96 -19.79 -12.45
C PHE A 798 -12.52 -19.28 -12.47
N ASP A 799 -12.25 -18.18 -13.15
CA ASP A 799 -10.93 -17.57 -13.14
C ASP A 799 -10.60 -16.89 -11.79
N ALA A 800 -9.36 -16.41 -11.66
CA ALA A 800 -8.90 -15.71 -10.45
C ALA A 800 -9.61 -14.36 -10.16
N GLN A 801 -10.49 -13.91 -11.06
CA GLN A 801 -11.33 -12.72 -10.91
C GLN A 801 -12.78 -13.11 -10.58
N GLY A 802 -13.10 -14.40 -10.51
CA GLY A 802 -14.43 -14.92 -10.24
C GLY A 802 -15.32 -15.01 -11.48
N VAL A 803 -14.77 -14.86 -12.69
CA VAL A 803 -15.53 -15.02 -13.94
C VAL A 803 -15.69 -16.52 -14.22
N HIS A 804 -16.91 -16.96 -14.49
CA HIS A 804 -17.21 -18.34 -14.87
C HIS A 804 -16.55 -18.68 -16.21
N LEU A 805 -15.82 -19.79 -16.26
CA LEU A 805 -15.10 -20.25 -17.45
C LEU A 805 -15.83 -21.40 -18.15
N TRP A 806 -16.24 -22.42 -17.40
CA TRP A 806 -16.99 -23.55 -17.95
C TRP A 806 -17.67 -24.38 -16.87
N THR A 807 -18.66 -25.17 -17.32
CA THR A 807 -19.33 -26.22 -16.54
C THR A 807 -19.16 -27.56 -17.24
N ARG A 808 -19.19 -28.64 -16.45
CA ARG A 808 -19.27 -30.03 -16.90
C ARG A 808 -20.24 -30.76 -16.00
N GLN A 809 -21.29 -31.34 -16.57
CA GLN A 809 -22.22 -32.23 -15.86
C GLN A 809 -22.12 -33.65 -16.39
N ARG A 810 -22.14 -34.63 -15.49
CA ARG A 810 -22.07 -36.06 -15.77
C ARG A 810 -22.90 -36.84 -14.74
N GLY A 811 -23.61 -37.87 -15.19
CA GLY A 811 -24.26 -38.82 -14.29
C GLY A 811 -24.72 -40.05 -15.05
N GLY A 812 -25.17 -41.05 -14.29
CA GLY A 812 -25.84 -42.24 -14.74
C GLY A 812 -27.36 -42.13 -14.51
N TRP A 813 -28.04 -43.28 -14.46
CA TRP A 813 -29.51 -43.33 -14.40
C TRP A 813 -30.06 -43.11 -12.98
N GLY A 814 -29.18 -42.87 -12.00
CA GLY A 814 -29.50 -42.81 -10.57
C GLY A 814 -29.16 -41.47 -9.93
N ASN A 815 -28.77 -41.48 -8.64
CA ASN A 815 -28.23 -40.31 -7.95
C ASN A 815 -26.69 -40.37 -7.95
N ASP A 816 -26.06 -39.40 -8.59
CA ASP A 816 -24.63 -39.21 -8.66
C ASP A 816 -24.22 -37.97 -7.85
N HIS A 817 -23.30 -38.18 -6.90
CA HIS A 817 -22.86 -37.12 -5.99
C HIS A 817 -21.34 -36.98 -6.00
N ALA A 818 -20.85 -35.76 -6.22
CA ALA A 818 -19.45 -35.43 -6.04
C ALA A 818 -19.13 -35.42 -4.55
N ARG A 819 -18.20 -36.28 -4.10
CA ARG A 819 -17.86 -36.42 -2.67
C ARG A 819 -16.63 -35.63 -2.23
N ALA A 820 -15.75 -35.29 -3.17
CA ALA A 820 -14.53 -34.52 -2.93
C ALA A 820 -14.03 -33.95 -4.27
N LEU A 821 -13.31 -32.85 -4.19
CA LEU A 821 -12.64 -32.21 -5.31
C LEU A 821 -11.17 -31.96 -4.96
N GLN A 822 -10.27 -32.30 -5.88
CA GLN A 822 -8.85 -31.97 -5.76
C GLN A 822 -8.38 -31.39 -7.09
N ALA A 823 -8.07 -30.09 -7.12
CA ALA A 823 -7.40 -29.49 -8.25
C ALA A 823 -5.94 -29.99 -8.32
N ASP A 824 -5.46 -30.22 -9.54
CA ASP A 824 -4.03 -30.39 -9.79
C ASP A 824 -3.29 -29.08 -9.46
N GLY A 825 -2.12 -29.22 -8.85
CA GLY A 825 -1.20 -28.11 -8.61
C GLY A 825 -0.09 -28.17 -9.65
#